data_AF-A0A329SV26-F1
#
_entry.id   AF-A0A329SV26-F1
#
_cell.length_a   1.000
_cell.length_b   1.000
_cell.length_c   1.000
_cell.angle_alpha   90.00
_cell.angle_beta   90.00
_cell.angle_gamma   90.00
#
_symmetry.space_group_name_H-M   'P 1'
#
loop_
_entity.id
_entity.type
_entity.pdbx_description
1 polymer ?
#
loop_
_entity_poly.entity_id
_entity_poly.type
_entity_poly.pdbx_seq_one_letter_code
_entity_poly.pdbx_strand_id
1 'polypeptide(L)'
;MRSLHAVGAALLPLLLSGSFAVADVTHCWKIDGSAPLITALGVYTGSACAVDVTIPLVAASYAPNESVTLLWGVQLETKSTNAMDVPMPPDAMATLSSDNSGTNVQILSTFVRTCASRLQCTPSILGEDTFTTAQSGNFSRSDATYFETLDDLSFAEEGNYTVAAVAVLGNADNDTLLYYFQTFADIVVKEVQGEAAEYDSTSTYCRVIAQNPLAEQLNSNVLLASSDSSEIEVIIDTNDVVQANQAFDVVWTATLTRNLSKEIQLPSPLEAVYVLNDDGMKGSGYYTIVSSMVKLCERDMGCDEYSSTFTASSADYSANFTSADTATFKASSIVVPSTGWYAGFAQVTLAGADADSQRYDFITYFEIFATQEHMTKQVESETYVDDGSESYCWEVAAAAQEENVDATSVMFSGNSTNCPYTVNMTVSTTTFTVEAGALVSWTVAKQTGRDGVLVNTTTVYDESTGQYVNLPQVDIYYCNDTTCSPFSEKTLAYSAQPMNFSERSGEALFSTKISIPSEGTYALMAHAVVPNGDGMRFDVASIMSMTVTASSASADTSDSSDSHIGLILGLTLGCVAVICIAALGFVFIRRRRTEVAQQKERRYSFFGFRPLSNTNELPTNSPNSAHGSDESGNFMYMKAQRSPMDIPRASSLSYDPYSRRSFVEANEDSGYSFTFSDPEPTYPSSNEKTSQTQLTTATPQF
;
A
#
# COMPACT_ATOMS: atom_id res chain seq x y z
N MET A 1 38.69 11.16 -60.81
CA MET A 1 37.38 11.85 -60.72
C MET A 1 37.20 12.20 -59.24
N ARG A 2 37.07 13.48 -58.83
CA ARG A 2 35.82 14.27 -58.71
C ARG A 2 34.68 13.49 -58.02
N SER A 3 33.97 13.97 -57.00
CA SER A 3 34.09 15.09 -56.02
C SER A 3 33.04 14.78 -54.92
N LEU A 4 33.28 14.81 -53.61
CA LEU A 4 33.34 15.96 -52.68
C LEU A 4 32.21 17.01 -52.83
N HIS A 5 31.55 17.29 -51.69
CA HIS A 5 30.53 18.33 -51.37
C HIS A 5 29.08 18.12 -51.89
N ALA A 6 28.02 18.71 -51.29
CA ALA A 6 27.69 19.10 -49.88
C ALA A 6 26.30 19.82 -49.85
N VAL A 7 25.69 19.98 -48.66
CA VAL A 7 24.54 20.86 -48.33
C VAL A 7 23.16 20.43 -48.93
N GLY A 8 22.03 20.50 -48.22
CA GLY A 8 21.76 20.84 -46.81
C GLY A 8 20.32 21.32 -46.55
N ALA A 9 19.94 21.48 -45.27
CA ALA A 9 18.59 21.80 -44.74
C ALA A 9 17.50 20.74 -45.04
N ALA A 10 16.86 20.03 -44.10
CA ALA A 10 16.29 20.35 -42.78
C ALA A 10 14.92 21.07 -42.82
N LEU A 11 13.88 20.41 -42.28
CA LEU A 11 12.66 20.98 -41.69
C LEU A 11 11.94 19.89 -40.85
N LEU A 12 11.58 20.22 -39.60
CA LEU A 12 10.68 19.57 -38.63
C LEU A 12 10.73 18.03 -38.40
N PRO A 13 11.12 17.60 -37.18
CA PRO A 13 10.45 16.50 -36.46
C PRO A 13 9.25 17.04 -35.67
N LEU A 14 8.09 16.37 -35.73
CA LEU A 14 6.92 16.64 -34.89
C LEU A 14 5.90 15.48 -35.01
N LEU A 15 5.07 15.28 -33.98
CA LEU A 15 3.99 14.27 -33.91
C LEU A 15 4.44 12.79 -33.86
N LEU A 16 5.43 12.50 -33.00
CA LEU A 16 5.45 11.27 -32.20
C LEU A 16 5.40 11.72 -30.74
N SER A 17 4.19 11.92 -30.21
CA SER A 17 3.96 12.58 -28.93
C SER A 17 2.61 12.16 -28.36
N GLY A 18 2.62 11.30 -27.35
CA GLY A 18 1.47 10.95 -26.51
C GLY A 18 0.23 10.44 -27.24
N SER A 19 0.12 9.13 -27.40
CA SER A 19 -1.20 8.47 -27.38
C SER A 19 -1.73 8.53 -25.93
N PHE A 20 -2.11 9.73 -25.49
CA PHE A 20 -2.82 9.90 -24.22
C PHE A 20 -4.15 9.14 -24.29
N ALA A 21 -4.62 8.65 -23.15
CA ALA A 21 -6.03 8.34 -22.96
C ALA A 21 -6.82 9.66 -23.08
N VAL A 22 -7.23 10.00 -24.31
CA VAL A 22 -8.19 11.07 -24.55
C VAL A 22 -9.53 10.54 -24.04
N ALA A 23 -10.10 11.20 -23.03
CA ALA A 23 -11.39 10.86 -22.45
C ALA A 23 -12.44 10.60 -23.54
N ASP A 24 -13.27 9.57 -23.35
CA ASP A 24 -14.00 8.86 -24.42
C ASP A 24 -14.87 9.75 -25.30
N VAL A 25 -14.26 10.28 -26.36
CA VAL A 25 -14.92 11.17 -27.31
C VAL A 25 -15.74 10.34 -28.28
N THR A 26 -17.08 10.45 -28.24
CA THR A 26 -17.92 9.88 -29.30
C THR A 26 -17.49 10.41 -30.66
N HIS A 27 -17.10 9.50 -31.55
CA HIS A 27 -16.87 9.74 -32.96
C HIS A 27 -18.18 9.51 -33.72
N CYS A 28 -18.42 10.28 -34.79
CA CYS A 28 -19.63 10.10 -35.59
C CYS A 28 -19.43 10.37 -37.09
N TRP A 29 -20.22 9.66 -37.90
CA TRP A 29 -20.15 9.66 -39.36
C TRP A 29 -21.54 9.78 -39.97
N LYS A 30 -21.64 10.57 -41.04
CA LYS A 30 -22.82 10.65 -41.91
C LYS A 30 -22.54 9.81 -43.16
N ILE A 31 -23.34 8.79 -43.44
CA ILE A 31 -23.04 7.74 -44.43
C ILE A 31 -24.21 7.57 -45.41
N ASP A 32 -23.89 7.40 -46.70
CA ASP A 32 -24.85 7.00 -47.73
C ASP A 32 -24.82 5.47 -47.90
N GLY A 33 -25.89 4.81 -47.44
CA GLY A 33 -26.09 3.36 -47.55
C GLY A 33 -26.51 2.88 -48.95
N SER A 34 -26.70 3.78 -49.92
CA SER A 34 -26.98 3.37 -51.32
C SER A 34 -25.74 2.91 -52.08
N ALA A 35 -24.54 3.16 -51.56
CA ALA A 35 -23.27 2.83 -52.20
C ALA A 35 -22.75 1.42 -51.82
N PRO A 36 -22.25 0.61 -52.76
CA PRO A 36 -21.65 -0.70 -52.47
C PRO A 36 -20.26 -0.61 -51.79
N LEU A 37 -19.76 0.61 -51.55
CA LEU A 37 -18.61 0.91 -50.72
C LEU A 37 -19.01 2.06 -49.79
N ILE A 38 -18.97 1.81 -48.49
CA ILE A 38 -19.38 2.75 -47.45
C ILE A 38 -18.56 4.03 -47.55
N THR A 39 -19.23 5.11 -47.93
CA THR A 39 -18.60 6.41 -48.17
C THR A 39 -19.12 7.41 -47.13
N ALA A 40 -18.24 7.85 -46.23
CA ALA A 40 -18.57 8.87 -45.26
C ALA A 40 -18.71 10.24 -45.95
N LEU A 41 -19.92 10.79 -45.93
CA LEU A 41 -20.26 12.15 -46.38
C LEU A 41 -19.70 13.23 -45.43
N GLY A 42 -19.47 12.87 -44.17
CA GLY A 42 -18.84 13.70 -43.15
C GLY A 42 -18.40 12.89 -41.94
N VAL A 43 -17.39 13.39 -41.23
CA VAL A 43 -16.80 12.76 -40.03
C VAL A 43 -16.57 13.83 -38.97
N TYR A 44 -17.02 13.58 -37.74
CA TYR A 44 -17.06 14.53 -36.64
C TYR A 44 -16.78 13.83 -35.30
N THR A 45 -16.52 14.59 -34.24
CA THR A 45 -16.21 14.06 -32.90
C THR A 45 -16.74 14.96 -31.77
N GLY A 46 -17.03 14.37 -30.62
CA GLY A 46 -17.40 15.05 -29.38
C GLY A 46 -18.69 15.86 -29.51
N SER A 47 -18.70 17.11 -29.05
CA SER A 47 -19.86 18.01 -29.12
C SER A 47 -20.28 18.44 -30.54
N ALA A 48 -19.65 17.89 -31.59
CA ALA A 48 -20.18 17.92 -32.96
C ALA A 48 -21.22 16.80 -33.24
N CYS A 49 -21.16 15.71 -32.47
CA CYS A 49 -22.05 14.56 -32.54
C CYS A 49 -23.36 14.82 -31.79
N ALA A 50 -24.48 14.41 -32.38
CA ALA A 50 -25.83 14.65 -31.86
C ALA A 50 -26.28 13.62 -30.80
N VAL A 51 -25.65 12.46 -30.82
CA VAL A 51 -25.77 11.35 -29.86
C VAL A 51 -24.39 11.15 -29.24
N ASP A 52 -24.36 10.87 -27.95
CA ASP A 52 -23.19 10.39 -27.23
C ASP A 52 -23.35 8.89 -26.92
N VAL A 53 -22.26 8.14 -27.00
CA VAL A 53 -22.20 6.70 -26.74
C VAL A 53 -21.11 6.45 -25.70
N THR A 54 -21.46 5.78 -24.61
CA THR A 54 -20.55 5.52 -23.48
C THR A 54 -20.44 4.02 -23.22
N ILE A 55 -19.26 3.56 -22.76
CA ILE A 55 -19.08 2.20 -22.24
C ILE A 55 -18.64 2.34 -20.77
N PRO A 56 -19.57 2.42 -19.81
CA PRO A 56 -19.24 2.74 -18.42
C PRO A 56 -18.47 1.64 -17.68
N LEU A 57 -18.48 0.41 -18.19
CA LEU A 57 -17.89 -0.76 -17.56
C LEU A 57 -17.11 -1.58 -18.59
N VAL A 58 -15.78 -1.52 -18.49
CA VAL A 58 -14.84 -2.39 -19.20
C VAL A 58 -13.69 -2.69 -18.25
N ALA A 59 -13.26 -3.94 -18.16
CA ALA A 59 -12.09 -4.30 -17.38
C ALA A 59 -10.81 -3.86 -18.10
N ALA A 60 -9.80 -3.46 -17.34
CA ALA A 60 -8.46 -3.25 -17.89
C ALA A 60 -7.89 -4.56 -18.47
N SER A 61 -8.26 -5.72 -17.89
CA SER A 61 -7.89 -7.03 -18.43
C SER A 61 -8.92 -8.14 -18.20
N TYR A 62 -8.89 -9.15 -19.08
CA TYR A 62 -9.76 -10.34 -19.11
C TYR A 62 -8.94 -11.62 -19.35
N ALA A 63 -9.48 -12.79 -19.03
CA ALA A 63 -8.86 -14.08 -19.31
C ALA A 63 -9.16 -14.62 -20.73
N PRO A 64 -8.26 -15.41 -21.35
CA PRO A 64 -8.54 -16.06 -22.63
C PRO A 64 -9.73 -17.03 -22.55
N ASN A 65 -10.67 -16.91 -23.49
CA ASN A 65 -11.92 -17.68 -23.60
C ASN A 65 -12.94 -17.42 -22.47
N GLU A 66 -12.75 -16.39 -21.66
CA GLU A 66 -13.77 -15.85 -20.74
C GLU A 66 -14.93 -15.21 -21.51
N SER A 67 -16.17 -15.31 -21.00
CA SER A 67 -17.31 -14.59 -21.57
C SER A 67 -17.41 -13.20 -20.94
N VAL A 68 -17.26 -12.17 -21.77
CA VAL A 68 -17.25 -10.78 -21.34
C VAL A 68 -18.63 -10.15 -21.61
N THR A 69 -19.37 -9.86 -20.54
CA THR A 69 -20.59 -9.04 -20.66
C THR A 69 -20.21 -7.57 -20.69
N LEU A 70 -20.61 -6.84 -21.74
CA LEU A 70 -20.37 -5.40 -21.85
C LEU A 70 -21.68 -4.61 -21.83
N LEU A 71 -21.71 -3.55 -21.02
CA LEU A 71 -22.80 -2.58 -20.94
C LEU A 71 -22.40 -1.31 -21.69
N TRP A 72 -23.29 -0.76 -22.53
CA TRP A 72 -23.08 0.55 -23.17
C TRP A 72 -24.34 1.41 -23.14
N GLY A 73 -24.15 2.73 -23.03
CA GLY A 73 -25.21 3.73 -22.96
C GLY A 73 -25.28 4.58 -24.24
N VAL A 74 -26.50 4.91 -24.67
CA VAL A 74 -26.77 5.77 -25.84
C VAL A 74 -27.69 6.92 -25.44
N GLN A 75 -27.24 8.17 -25.57
CA GLN A 75 -27.96 9.37 -25.11
C GLN A 75 -27.92 10.52 -26.13
N LEU A 76 -28.90 11.42 -26.11
CA LEU A 76 -28.86 12.66 -26.91
C LEU A 76 -27.95 13.69 -26.21
N GLU A 77 -26.93 14.20 -26.90
CA GLU A 77 -26.01 15.20 -26.33
C GLU A 77 -26.68 16.59 -26.29
N THR A 78 -27.17 16.94 -25.11
CA THR A 78 -27.83 18.21 -24.74
C THR A 78 -27.07 19.49 -25.14
N LYS A 79 -25.74 19.43 -25.27
CA LYS A 79 -24.84 20.54 -25.64
C LYS A 79 -24.34 20.45 -27.08
N SER A 80 -24.89 19.52 -27.86
CA SER A 80 -24.42 19.27 -29.23
C SER A 80 -24.61 20.47 -30.13
N THR A 81 -23.63 20.67 -31.01
CA THR A 81 -23.74 21.55 -32.18
C THR A 81 -24.41 20.86 -33.38
N ASN A 82 -24.68 19.55 -33.29
CA ASN A 82 -25.33 18.71 -34.30
C ASN A 82 -24.79 18.95 -35.73
N ALA A 83 -23.46 18.91 -35.88
CA ALA A 83 -22.78 19.31 -37.11
C ALA A 83 -23.02 18.37 -38.32
N MET A 84 -23.74 17.26 -38.09
CA MET A 84 -24.20 16.33 -39.13
C MET A 84 -25.62 16.64 -39.63
N ASP A 85 -26.36 17.59 -39.06
CA ASP A 85 -27.80 17.79 -39.30
C ASP A 85 -28.60 16.48 -39.09
N VAL A 86 -28.54 15.93 -37.88
CA VAL A 86 -29.37 14.78 -37.45
C VAL A 86 -30.77 15.29 -37.08
N PRO A 87 -31.86 14.61 -37.49
CA PRO A 87 -33.21 14.92 -37.04
C PRO A 87 -33.31 14.98 -35.51
N MET A 88 -33.97 16.01 -34.98
CA MET A 88 -34.12 16.24 -33.55
C MET A 88 -35.58 16.63 -33.21
N PRO A 89 -36.34 15.77 -32.50
CA PRO A 89 -35.97 14.42 -32.04
C PRO A 89 -35.66 13.46 -33.20
N PRO A 90 -34.85 12.41 -32.99
CA PRO A 90 -34.57 11.42 -34.02
C PRO A 90 -35.82 10.73 -34.55
N ASP A 91 -35.81 10.42 -35.85
CA ASP A 91 -36.91 9.77 -36.54
C ASP A 91 -37.13 8.33 -36.06
N ALA A 92 -38.39 7.94 -35.87
CA ALA A 92 -38.77 6.56 -35.58
C ALA A 92 -38.98 5.78 -36.89
N MET A 93 -37.99 4.99 -37.30
CA MET A 93 -37.98 4.23 -38.56
C MET A 93 -37.95 2.72 -38.27
N ALA A 94 -38.17 1.89 -39.30
CA ALA A 94 -38.08 0.44 -39.17
C ALA A 94 -36.68 0.02 -38.66
N THR A 95 -36.64 -0.85 -37.66
CA THR A 95 -35.39 -1.34 -37.08
C THR A 95 -34.51 -2.08 -38.10
N LEU A 96 -33.19 -2.01 -37.90
CA LEU A 96 -32.17 -2.78 -38.59
C LEU A 96 -31.73 -4.01 -37.77
N SER A 97 -32.27 -4.20 -36.56
CA SER A 97 -32.13 -5.42 -35.74
C SER A 97 -33.30 -6.40 -35.96
N SER A 98 -33.09 -7.65 -35.58
CA SER A 98 -34.14 -8.68 -35.45
C SER A 98 -35.04 -8.47 -34.23
N ASP A 99 -34.55 -7.84 -33.16
CA ASP A 99 -35.15 -7.83 -31.82
C ASP A 99 -36.56 -7.22 -31.75
N ASN A 100 -36.75 -6.09 -32.44
CA ASN A 100 -37.99 -5.33 -32.50
C ASN A 100 -38.58 -5.32 -33.93
N SER A 101 -38.31 -6.39 -34.69
CA SER A 101 -38.64 -6.49 -36.13
C SER A 101 -40.12 -6.20 -36.43
N GLY A 102 -40.35 -5.30 -37.40
CA GLY A 102 -41.69 -4.82 -37.76
C GLY A 102 -42.23 -3.65 -36.92
N THR A 103 -41.44 -3.11 -35.98
CA THR A 103 -41.76 -1.85 -35.27
C THR A 103 -40.90 -0.68 -35.76
N ASN A 104 -41.32 0.54 -35.43
CA ASN A 104 -40.56 1.76 -35.65
C ASN A 104 -39.88 2.22 -34.36
N VAL A 105 -38.57 2.48 -34.43
CA VAL A 105 -37.68 2.79 -33.30
C VAL A 105 -36.73 3.94 -33.68
N GLN A 106 -36.16 4.64 -32.70
CA GLN A 106 -35.26 5.78 -32.94
C GLN A 106 -33.79 5.37 -33.07
N ILE A 107 -33.36 4.37 -32.30
CA ILE A 107 -32.05 3.73 -32.40
C ILE A 107 -32.27 2.48 -33.26
N LEU A 108 -31.88 2.54 -34.54
CA LEU A 108 -32.22 1.50 -35.52
C LEU A 108 -31.37 0.24 -35.36
N SER A 109 -30.13 0.41 -34.90
CA SER A 109 -29.21 -0.67 -34.55
C SER A 109 -28.20 -0.13 -33.54
N THR A 110 -27.86 -0.93 -32.54
CA THR A 110 -26.73 -0.69 -31.65
C THR A 110 -26.09 -2.01 -31.24
N PHE A 111 -24.76 -2.04 -31.15
CA PHE A 111 -23.96 -3.25 -30.96
C PHE A 111 -22.56 -2.92 -30.48
N VAL A 112 -21.87 -3.90 -29.91
CA VAL A 112 -20.42 -3.86 -29.68
C VAL A 112 -19.71 -4.72 -30.73
N ARG A 113 -18.54 -4.24 -31.18
CA ARG A 113 -17.58 -4.99 -32.00
C ARG A 113 -16.17 -4.96 -31.40
N THR A 114 -15.35 -5.92 -31.77
CA THR A 114 -13.95 -6.05 -31.34
C THR A 114 -13.00 -5.96 -32.53
N CYS A 115 -11.85 -5.32 -32.33
CA CYS A 115 -10.83 -5.10 -33.36
C CYS A 115 -9.42 -5.17 -32.74
N ALA A 116 -8.39 -5.49 -33.52
CA ALA A 116 -7.00 -5.38 -33.06
C ALA A 116 -6.46 -3.93 -33.07
N SER A 117 -7.29 -2.93 -33.40
CA SER A 117 -7.00 -1.50 -33.21
C SER A 117 -8.23 -0.60 -33.44
N ARG A 118 -8.22 0.60 -32.81
CA ARG A 118 -9.15 1.71 -33.10
C ARG A 118 -9.28 2.05 -34.60
N LEU A 119 -8.22 1.86 -35.40
CA LEU A 119 -8.25 2.13 -36.85
C LEU A 119 -9.08 1.11 -37.63
N GLN A 120 -8.97 -0.18 -37.29
CA GLN A 120 -9.79 -1.24 -37.87
C GLN A 120 -11.26 -1.09 -37.44
N CYS A 121 -11.50 -0.66 -36.20
CA CYS A 121 -12.83 -0.28 -35.72
C CYS A 121 -13.34 1.06 -36.28
N THR A 122 -13.00 1.44 -37.52
CA THR A 122 -13.63 2.59 -38.20
C THR A 122 -14.75 2.12 -39.16
N PRO A 123 -15.91 2.80 -39.25
CA PRO A 123 -16.99 2.41 -40.16
C PRO A 123 -16.63 2.41 -41.67
N SER A 124 -15.54 3.08 -42.05
CA SER A 124 -14.96 3.05 -43.40
C SER A 124 -14.28 1.72 -43.78
N ILE A 125 -14.09 0.81 -42.83
CA ILE A 125 -13.45 -0.50 -43.04
C ILE A 125 -14.33 -1.59 -42.41
N LEU A 126 -15.54 -1.80 -42.95
CA LEU A 126 -16.36 -2.96 -42.56
C LEU A 126 -15.82 -4.23 -43.24
N GLY A 127 -15.04 -5.00 -42.49
CA GLY A 127 -14.86 -6.44 -42.70
C GLY A 127 -16.03 -7.25 -42.11
N GLU A 128 -16.00 -8.57 -42.26
CA GLU A 128 -17.06 -9.48 -41.76
C GLU A 128 -16.84 -9.95 -40.30
N ASP A 129 -15.84 -9.41 -39.61
CA ASP A 129 -15.34 -9.96 -38.35
C ASP A 129 -16.07 -9.45 -37.09
N THR A 130 -16.61 -10.41 -36.31
CA THR A 130 -17.05 -10.31 -34.90
C THR A 130 -17.86 -9.07 -34.49
N PHE A 131 -19.17 -9.16 -34.69
CA PHE A 131 -20.20 -8.31 -34.08
C PHE A 131 -20.96 -9.10 -33.01
N THR A 132 -21.31 -8.45 -31.90
CA THR A 132 -22.38 -8.93 -31.01
C THR A 132 -23.75 -8.71 -31.67
N THR A 133 -24.77 -9.51 -31.32
CA THR A 133 -26.12 -9.36 -31.87
C THR A 133 -26.65 -7.96 -31.63
N ALA A 134 -26.91 -7.25 -32.72
CA ALA A 134 -27.40 -5.88 -32.69
C ALA A 134 -28.79 -5.80 -32.06
N GLN A 135 -29.00 -4.78 -31.24
CA GLN A 135 -30.27 -4.42 -30.62
C GLN A 135 -30.83 -3.12 -31.20
N SER A 136 -32.07 -2.77 -30.86
CA SER A 136 -32.70 -1.52 -31.26
C SER A 136 -33.66 -0.99 -30.19
N GLY A 137 -33.98 0.31 -30.24
CA GLY A 137 -34.74 0.92 -29.15
C GLY A 137 -35.08 2.39 -29.33
N ASN A 138 -35.57 3.01 -28.25
CA ASN A 138 -35.96 4.42 -28.23
C ASN A 138 -35.25 5.16 -27.11
N PHE A 139 -34.97 6.45 -27.30
CA PHE A 139 -34.24 7.22 -26.30
C PHE A 139 -35.05 7.41 -25.02
N SER A 140 -34.41 7.20 -23.87
CA SER A 140 -34.94 7.64 -22.57
C SER A 140 -35.15 9.16 -22.52
N ARG A 141 -36.01 9.62 -21.59
CA ARG A 141 -36.40 11.04 -21.46
C ARG A 141 -35.50 11.88 -20.56
N SER A 142 -34.67 11.22 -19.75
CA SER A 142 -33.82 11.83 -18.72
C SER A 142 -32.36 11.38 -18.85
N ASP A 143 -32.16 10.08 -19.09
CA ASP A 143 -30.89 9.41 -18.90
C ASP A 143 -30.40 8.75 -20.20
N ALA A 144 -29.27 8.04 -20.16
CA ALA A 144 -28.85 7.19 -21.26
C ALA A 144 -29.78 5.97 -21.42
N THR A 145 -29.85 5.46 -22.64
CA THR A 145 -30.53 4.20 -22.97
C THR A 145 -29.47 3.11 -22.98
N TYR A 146 -29.53 2.18 -22.03
CA TYR A 146 -28.51 1.15 -21.86
C TYR A 146 -28.86 -0.14 -22.59
N PHE A 147 -27.81 -0.82 -23.08
CA PHE A 147 -27.86 -2.09 -23.79
C PHE A 147 -26.69 -2.98 -23.30
N GLU A 148 -26.92 -4.29 -23.29
CA GLU A 148 -25.95 -5.31 -22.86
C GLU A 148 -25.67 -6.33 -23.97
N THR A 149 -24.55 -7.04 -23.91
CA THR A 149 -24.19 -8.04 -24.94
C THR A 149 -25.08 -9.29 -24.86
N LEU A 150 -25.86 -9.56 -25.92
CA LEU A 150 -26.76 -10.71 -26.00
C LEU A 150 -26.07 -12.05 -26.32
N ASP A 151 -24.82 -12.02 -26.77
CA ASP A 151 -23.98 -13.19 -27.06
C ASP A 151 -22.73 -13.14 -26.19
N ASP A 152 -22.19 -14.32 -25.83
CA ASP A 152 -20.92 -14.46 -25.12
C ASP A 152 -19.75 -13.88 -25.93
N LEU A 153 -19.24 -12.70 -25.55
CA LEU A 153 -18.08 -12.09 -26.19
C LEU A 153 -16.78 -12.62 -25.56
N SER A 154 -16.10 -13.55 -26.22
CA SER A 154 -14.87 -14.16 -25.70
C SER A 154 -13.65 -13.96 -26.59
N PHE A 155 -12.48 -13.80 -25.99
CA PHE A 155 -11.20 -13.56 -26.67
C PHE A 155 -10.32 -14.81 -26.61
N ALA A 156 -10.07 -15.47 -27.75
CA ALA A 156 -9.42 -16.80 -27.76
C ALA A 156 -7.90 -16.79 -27.51
N GLU A 157 -7.24 -15.65 -27.66
CA GLU A 157 -5.78 -15.48 -27.54
C GLU A 157 -5.46 -14.29 -26.62
N GLU A 158 -4.24 -14.26 -26.06
CA GLU A 158 -3.73 -13.12 -25.30
C GLU A 158 -3.37 -11.94 -26.22
N GLY A 159 -3.55 -10.72 -25.74
CA GLY A 159 -3.15 -9.51 -26.46
C GLY A 159 -3.99 -8.28 -26.15
N ASN A 160 -3.65 -7.16 -26.79
CA ASN A 160 -4.37 -5.90 -26.64
C ASN A 160 -5.45 -5.79 -27.71
N TYR A 161 -6.70 -5.63 -27.29
CA TYR A 161 -7.86 -5.49 -28.18
C TYR A 161 -8.51 -4.12 -28.00
N THR A 162 -9.11 -3.59 -29.07
CA THR A 162 -10.00 -2.43 -29.01
C THR A 162 -11.45 -2.92 -29.09
N VAL A 163 -12.24 -2.56 -28.09
CA VAL A 163 -13.70 -2.68 -28.05
C VAL A 163 -14.32 -1.40 -28.60
N ALA A 164 -15.42 -1.49 -29.35
CA ALA A 164 -16.18 -0.32 -29.77
C ALA A 164 -17.70 -0.55 -29.74
N ALA A 165 -18.40 0.25 -28.94
CA ALA A 165 -19.86 0.34 -28.93
C ALA A 165 -20.32 1.32 -30.01
N VAL A 166 -21.29 0.91 -30.81
CA VAL A 166 -21.81 1.63 -31.98
C VAL A 166 -23.32 1.84 -31.83
N ALA A 167 -23.83 3.02 -32.20
CA ALA A 167 -25.26 3.29 -32.36
C ALA A 167 -25.54 3.88 -33.75
N VAL A 168 -26.67 3.48 -34.35
CA VAL A 168 -27.07 3.84 -35.73
C VAL A 168 -28.46 4.46 -35.74
N LEU A 169 -28.56 5.67 -36.27
CA LEU A 169 -29.81 6.41 -36.51
C LEU A 169 -30.03 6.57 -38.02
N GLY A 170 -31.29 6.68 -38.45
CA GLY A 170 -31.65 6.96 -39.84
C GLY A 170 -32.14 8.39 -40.07
N ASN A 171 -32.71 8.62 -41.26
CA ASN A 171 -33.40 9.85 -41.64
C ASN A 171 -34.70 9.51 -42.40
N ALA A 172 -35.85 10.00 -41.94
CA ALA A 172 -37.14 9.67 -42.56
C ALA A 172 -37.40 10.40 -43.90
N ASP A 173 -36.73 11.52 -44.15
CA ASP A 173 -36.77 12.25 -45.43
C ASP A 173 -35.83 11.64 -46.49
N ASN A 174 -34.85 10.82 -46.08
CA ASN A 174 -33.98 10.05 -46.99
C ASN A 174 -33.52 8.72 -46.36
N ASP A 175 -34.17 7.62 -46.74
CA ASP A 175 -33.93 6.28 -46.19
C ASP A 175 -32.54 5.69 -46.50
N THR A 176 -31.80 6.26 -47.47
CA THR A 176 -30.39 5.87 -47.71
C THR A 176 -29.40 6.52 -46.74
N LEU A 177 -29.82 7.50 -45.94
CA LEU A 177 -28.93 8.29 -45.08
C LEU A 177 -28.88 7.77 -43.65
N LEU A 178 -27.73 7.25 -43.25
CA LEU A 178 -27.48 6.72 -41.91
C LEU A 178 -26.47 7.59 -41.15
N TYR A 179 -26.70 7.73 -39.85
CA TYR A 179 -25.81 8.40 -38.91
C TYR A 179 -25.26 7.38 -37.92
N TYR A 180 -23.94 7.21 -37.91
CA TYR A 180 -23.24 6.31 -37.01
C TYR A 180 -22.58 7.11 -35.89
N PHE A 181 -22.67 6.59 -34.66
CA PHE A 181 -22.03 7.13 -33.47
C PHE A 181 -21.27 5.98 -32.79
N GLN A 182 -20.08 6.26 -32.26
CA GLN A 182 -19.21 5.22 -31.71
C GLN A 182 -18.25 5.78 -30.67
N THR A 183 -18.03 5.02 -29.61
CA THR A 183 -16.86 5.22 -28.72
C THR A 183 -15.96 3.99 -28.70
N PHE A 184 -14.80 4.08 -28.05
CA PHE A 184 -13.76 3.05 -28.04
C PHE A 184 -13.21 2.84 -26.63
N ALA A 185 -13.08 1.60 -26.20
CA ALA A 185 -12.27 1.19 -25.06
C ALA A 185 -11.14 0.26 -25.53
N ASP A 186 -9.99 0.29 -24.87
CA ASP A 186 -8.89 -0.66 -25.14
C ASP A 186 -8.70 -1.57 -23.92
N ILE A 187 -8.48 -2.86 -24.15
CA ILE A 187 -8.46 -3.93 -23.14
C ILE A 187 -7.25 -4.85 -23.34
N VAL A 188 -6.81 -5.53 -22.28
CA VAL A 188 -5.70 -6.50 -22.31
C VAL A 188 -6.19 -7.90 -21.96
N VAL A 189 -6.08 -8.85 -22.87
CA VAL A 189 -6.38 -10.26 -22.57
C VAL A 189 -5.08 -10.93 -22.12
N LYS A 190 -5.04 -11.42 -20.87
CA LYS A 190 -3.90 -12.13 -20.26
C LYS A 190 -4.40 -13.35 -19.48
N GLU A 191 -3.70 -14.49 -19.54
CA GLU A 191 -4.05 -15.64 -18.73
C GLU A 191 -3.98 -15.27 -17.25
N VAL A 192 -5.10 -15.38 -16.53
CA VAL A 192 -5.17 -15.08 -15.09
C VAL A 192 -4.58 -16.26 -14.31
N GLN A 193 -3.28 -16.46 -14.47
CA GLN A 193 -2.45 -17.04 -13.43
C GLN A 193 -2.48 -16.03 -12.28
N GLY A 194 -3.13 -16.39 -11.17
CA GLY A 194 -3.11 -15.57 -9.97
C GLY A 194 -1.66 -15.34 -9.55
N GLU A 195 -1.23 -14.08 -9.58
CA GLU A 195 0.10 -13.66 -9.11
C GLU A 195 0.27 -14.18 -7.68
N ALA A 196 1.38 -14.87 -7.42
CA ALA A 196 1.62 -15.49 -6.13
C ALA A 196 1.64 -14.40 -5.05
N ALA A 197 0.82 -14.55 -4.01
CA ALA A 197 0.72 -13.56 -2.95
C ALA A 197 2.09 -13.40 -2.24
N GLU A 198 2.65 -12.19 -2.32
CA GLU A 198 3.84 -11.81 -1.59
C GLU A 198 3.42 -11.33 -0.20
N TYR A 199 3.92 -12.00 0.84
CA TYR A 199 3.57 -11.73 2.23
C TYR A 199 4.46 -10.64 2.84
N ASP A 200 4.64 -9.54 2.12
CA ASP A 200 5.60 -8.47 2.41
C ASP A 200 5.05 -7.35 3.30
N SER A 201 3.77 -7.40 3.69
CA SER A 201 3.00 -6.36 4.40
C SER A 201 2.76 -5.03 3.64
N THR A 202 3.16 -4.92 2.37
CA THR A 202 3.07 -3.66 1.58
C THR A 202 2.45 -3.80 0.19
N SER A 203 2.58 -4.96 -0.46
CA SER A 203 2.10 -5.21 -1.81
C SER A 203 0.57 -5.39 -1.82
N THR A 204 -0.10 -4.45 -2.48
CA THR A 204 -1.57 -4.32 -2.44
C THR A 204 -2.20 -4.92 -3.70
N TYR A 205 -2.85 -6.07 -3.57
CA TYR A 205 -3.60 -6.72 -4.64
C TYR A 205 -5.02 -6.15 -4.71
N CYS A 206 -5.47 -5.85 -5.93
CA CYS A 206 -6.64 -5.01 -6.16
C CYS A 206 -7.64 -5.74 -7.05
N ARG A 207 -8.89 -5.88 -6.60
CA ARG A 207 -9.97 -6.58 -7.32
C ARG A 207 -11.15 -5.65 -7.57
N VAL A 208 -11.78 -5.78 -8.75
CA VAL A 208 -13.07 -5.15 -9.07
C VAL A 208 -14.07 -6.27 -9.34
N ILE A 209 -15.26 -6.22 -8.74
CA ILE A 209 -16.16 -7.39 -8.65
C ILE A 209 -17.62 -6.95 -8.83
N ALA A 210 -18.38 -7.71 -9.64
CA ALA A 210 -19.82 -7.54 -9.84
C ALA A 210 -20.62 -8.16 -8.67
N GLN A 211 -20.43 -7.60 -7.48
CA GLN A 211 -21.08 -8.02 -6.26
C GLN A 211 -21.36 -6.82 -5.35
N ASN A 212 -22.47 -6.86 -4.62
CA ASN A 212 -22.80 -5.83 -3.63
C ASN A 212 -21.66 -5.63 -2.61
N PRO A 213 -21.25 -4.39 -2.30
CA PRO A 213 -20.11 -4.10 -1.45
C PRO A 213 -20.35 -4.41 0.04
N LEU A 214 -21.59 -4.64 0.46
CA LEU A 214 -21.94 -5.09 1.83
C LEU A 214 -22.04 -6.63 1.95
N ALA A 215 -21.68 -7.40 0.92
CA ALA A 215 -21.71 -8.86 0.99
C ALA A 215 -20.54 -9.45 1.79
N GLU A 216 -20.83 -10.37 2.72
CA GLU A 216 -19.88 -10.95 3.69
C GLU A 216 -18.72 -11.74 3.08
N GLN A 217 -18.92 -12.36 1.91
CA GLN A 217 -17.95 -13.26 1.26
C GLN A 217 -17.71 -12.85 -0.19
N LEU A 218 -16.45 -12.87 -0.61
CA LEU A 218 -16.05 -12.61 -1.99
C LEU A 218 -16.36 -13.81 -2.88
N ASN A 219 -16.97 -13.56 -4.05
CA ASN A 219 -17.26 -14.58 -5.05
C ASN A 219 -16.34 -14.40 -6.27
N SER A 220 -15.34 -15.28 -6.41
CA SER A 220 -14.39 -15.28 -7.53
C SER A 220 -15.04 -15.45 -8.91
N ASN A 221 -16.24 -16.05 -8.98
CA ASN A 221 -16.99 -16.25 -10.23
C ASN A 221 -17.64 -14.96 -10.79
N VAL A 222 -17.51 -13.83 -10.09
CA VAL A 222 -17.98 -12.49 -10.54
C VAL A 222 -16.88 -11.43 -10.43
N LEU A 223 -15.61 -11.86 -10.43
CA LEU A 223 -14.45 -11.00 -10.59
C LEU A 223 -14.49 -10.34 -11.98
N LEU A 224 -14.39 -9.02 -12.03
CA LEU A 224 -14.35 -8.22 -13.26
C LEU A 224 -12.92 -7.84 -13.66
N ALA A 225 -12.04 -7.56 -12.69
CA ALA A 225 -10.65 -7.18 -12.95
C ALA A 225 -9.75 -7.47 -11.74
N SER A 226 -8.46 -7.73 -12.00
CA SER A 226 -7.42 -7.95 -10.99
C SER A 226 -6.09 -7.33 -11.41
N SER A 227 -5.41 -6.64 -10.49
CA SER A 227 -4.08 -6.03 -10.70
C SER A 227 -3.38 -5.74 -9.35
N ASP A 228 -2.06 -5.57 -9.36
CA ASP A 228 -1.26 -4.96 -8.28
C ASP A 228 -1.29 -3.41 -8.33
N SER A 229 -1.73 -2.85 -9.46
CA SER A 229 -1.59 -1.45 -9.82
C SER A 229 -2.93 -0.71 -9.69
N SER A 230 -3.26 -0.23 -8.47
CA SER A 230 -4.44 0.63 -8.24
C SER A 230 -4.15 1.97 -7.55
N GLU A 231 -5.17 2.84 -7.50
CA GLU A 231 -5.13 4.10 -6.73
C GLU A 231 -5.16 3.92 -5.19
N ILE A 232 -5.30 2.70 -4.66
CA ILE A 232 -5.23 2.42 -3.21
C ILE A 232 -3.99 1.57 -2.91
N GLU A 233 -3.24 2.00 -1.91
CA GLU A 233 -2.11 1.27 -1.32
C GLU A 233 -2.43 1.00 0.17
N VAL A 234 -2.36 -0.27 0.60
CA VAL A 234 -2.68 -0.72 1.95
C VAL A 234 -1.41 -1.27 2.60
N ILE A 235 -0.97 -0.63 3.68
CA ILE A 235 0.21 -1.06 4.46
C ILE A 235 -0.27 -1.64 5.79
N ILE A 236 0.33 -2.77 6.20
CA ILE A 236 0.04 -3.45 7.46
C ILE A 236 1.20 -3.23 8.45
N ASP A 237 0.86 -3.04 9.72
CA ASP A 237 1.76 -2.82 10.85
C ASP A 237 1.38 -3.80 11.98
N THR A 238 2.24 -4.79 12.20
CA THR A 238 2.08 -5.90 13.16
C THR A 238 3.45 -6.39 13.58
N ASN A 239 3.55 -7.05 14.74
CA ASN A 239 4.75 -7.80 15.09
C ASN A 239 4.82 -9.08 14.25
N ASP A 240 6.02 -9.44 13.77
CA ASP A 240 6.28 -10.71 13.07
C ASP A 240 6.12 -11.91 14.01
N VAL A 241 6.47 -11.74 15.29
CA VAL A 241 6.27 -12.77 16.32
C VAL A 241 5.22 -12.35 17.35
N VAL A 242 4.26 -13.23 17.57
CA VAL A 242 3.15 -13.08 18.54
C VAL A 242 3.11 -14.25 19.52
N GLN A 243 2.44 -14.09 20.66
CA GLN A 243 2.26 -15.20 21.61
C GLN A 243 0.91 -15.90 21.40
N ALA A 244 0.94 -17.21 21.20
CA ALA A 244 -0.26 -18.05 21.08
C ALA A 244 -1.14 -17.96 22.34
N ASN A 245 -2.45 -17.92 22.14
CA ASN A 245 -3.50 -17.71 23.15
C ASN A 245 -3.43 -16.35 23.89
N GLN A 246 -2.64 -15.38 23.41
CA GLN A 246 -2.70 -13.99 23.84
C GLN A 246 -3.25 -13.10 22.72
N ALA A 247 -3.89 -11.97 23.08
CA ALA A 247 -4.25 -10.93 22.14
C ALA A 247 -3.03 -10.12 21.69
N PHE A 248 -2.98 -9.79 20.41
CA PHE A 248 -2.02 -8.85 19.82
C PHE A 248 -2.73 -7.75 19.03
N ASP A 249 -1.97 -6.70 18.70
CA ASP A 249 -2.41 -5.59 17.88
C ASP A 249 -2.06 -5.83 16.42
N VAL A 250 -3.00 -5.58 15.51
CA VAL A 250 -2.73 -5.37 14.08
C VAL A 250 -3.30 -4.02 13.67
N VAL A 251 -2.49 -3.21 13.01
CA VAL A 251 -2.82 -1.91 12.44
C VAL A 251 -2.72 -2.01 10.92
N TRP A 252 -3.60 -1.36 10.18
CA TRP A 252 -3.47 -1.24 8.74
C TRP A 252 -3.97 0.12 8.25
N THR A 253 -3.31 0.67 7.24
CA THR A 253 -3.64 2.00 6.69
C THR A 253 -3.82 1.92 5.18
N ALA A 254 -5.02 2.27 4.71
CA ALA A 254 -5.30 2.50 3.30
C ALA A 254 -4.98 3.95 2.92
N THR A 255 -4.26 4.14 1.83
CA THR A 255 -3.86 5.44 1.28
C THR A 255 -4.37 5.57 -0.16
N LEU A 256 -5.12 6.64 -0.44
CA LEU A 256 -5.67 6.93 -1.77
C LEU A 256 -4.75 7.87 -2.56
N THR A 257 -4.00 7.30 -3.48
CA THR A 257 -3.11 8.02 -4.41
C THR A 257 -3.78 8.14 -5.77
N ARG A 258 -4.47 9.26 -6.01
CA ARG A 258 -5.14 9.51 -7.31
C ARG A 258 -4.12 9.64 -8.45
N ASN A 259 -4.09 8.64 -9.33
CA ASN A 259 -3.09 8.50 -10.37
C ASN A 259 -3.62 7.73 -11.60
N LEU A 260 -3.81 8.46 -12.70
CA LEU A 260 -4.26 7.93 -14.00
C LEU A 260 -3.25 7.00 -14.70
N SER A 261 -2.10 6.70 -14.09
CA SER A 261 -1.15 5.68 -14.57
C SER A 261 -1.30 4.32 -13.89
N LYS A 262 -2.22 4.16 -12.92
CA LYS A 262 -2.59 2.87 -12.32
C LYS A 262 -3.60 2.15 -13.22
N GLU A 263 -3.58 0.82 -13.22
CA GLU A 263 -4.46 -0.02 -14.05
C GLU A 263 -5.92 0.00 -13.53
N ILE A 264 -6.10 -0.13 -12.22
CA ILE A 264 -7.40 -0.04 -11.56
C ILE A 264 -7.59 1.38 -10.99
N GLN A 265 -8.48 2.14 -11.63
CA GLN A 265 -8.85 3.50 -11.23
C GLN A 265 -10.20 3.49 -10.52
N LEU A 266 -10.33 4.30 -9.46
CA LEU A 266 -11.55 4.37 -8.65
C LEU A 266 -12.51 5.45 -9.17
N PRO A 267 -13.84 5.30 -8.98
CA PRO A 267 -14.81 6.34 -9.34
C PRO A 267 -14.47 7.68 -8.67
N SER A 268 -14.84 8.78 -9.32
CA SER A 268 -14.58 10.14 -8.83
C SER A 268 -15.83 11.01 -8.98
N PRO A 269 -16.51 11.40 -7.87
CA PRO A 269 -16.17 11.10 -6.47
C PRO A 269 -16.26 9.61 -6.13
N LEU A 270 -15.70 9.22 -4.96
CA LEU A 270 -16.03 7.94 -4.35
C LEU A 270 -17.47 7.98 -3.84
N GLU A 271 -18.23 6.93 -4.10
CA GLU A 271 -19.58 6.78 -3.54
C GLU A 271 -19.50 6.35 -2.06
N ALA A 272 -20.50 6.71 -1.26
CA ALA A 272 -20.55 6.38 0.15
C ALA A 272 -21.85 5.62 0.45
N VAL A 273 -21.72 4.42 1.03
CA VAL A 273 -22.86 3.51 1.26
C VAL A 273 -23.26 3.52 2.73
N TYR A 274 -24.56 3.35 2.99
CA TYR A 274 -25.10 3.32 4.35
C TYR A 274 -24.86 1.95 5.01
N VAL A 275 -23.95 1.90 5.98
CA VAL A 275 -23.65 0.68 6.73
C VAL A 275 -24.48 0.63 8.02
N LEU A 276 -25.13 -0.52 8.24
CA LEU A 276 -25.83 -0.87 9.47
C LEU A 276 -24.88 -1.58 10.44
N ASN A 277 -24.70 -1.03 11.64
CA ASN A 277 -23.96 -1.68 12.73
C ASN A 277 -24.95 -2.22 13.77
N ASP A 278 -25.10 -3.54 13.84
CA ASP A 278 -25.94 -4.18 14.88
C ASP A 278 -25.25 -4.19 16.26
N ASP A 279 -23.91 -4.20 16.32
CA ASP A 279 -23.12 -4.32 17.56
C ASP A 279 -22.94 -3.02 18.38
N GLY A 280 -23.65 -1.94 18.03
CA GLY A 280 -23.89 -0.78 18.91
C GLY A 280 -22.70 0.09 19.35
N MET A 281 -21.45 -0.24 18.99
CA MET A 281 -20.25 0.54 19.40
C MET A 281 -19.91 1.72 18.49
N LYS A 282 -20.39 1.75 17.24
CA LYS A 282 -20.32 2.91 16.33
C LYS A 282 -21.68 3.09 15.64
N GLY A 283 -22.16 4.33 15.55
CA GLY A 283 -23.44 4.62 14.91
C GLY A 283 -23.43 4.29 13.42
N SER A 284 -24.54 3.75 12.91
CA SER A 284 -24.75 3.51 11.48
C SER A 284 -24.70 4.82 10.69
N GLY A 285 -24.16 4.77 9.46
CA GLY A 285 -23.82 5.98 8.70
C GLY A 285 -23.32 5.69 7.30
N TYR A 286 -23.01 6.76 6.57
CA TYR A 286 -22.48 6.68 5.20
C TYR A 286 -20.95 6.65 5.21
N TYR A 287 -20.38 5.66 4.52
CA TYR A 287 -18.94 5.38 4.50
C TYR A 287 -18.44 5.07 3.08
N THR A 288 -17.29 5.63 2.69
CA THR A 288 -16.61 5.27 1.42
C THR A 288 -15.91 3.93 1.51
N ILE A 289 -15.30 3.63 2.67
CA ILE A 289 -14.81 2.28 3.01
C ILE A 289 -15.92 1.61 3.80
N VAL A 290 -16.64 0.70 3.17
CA VAL A 290 -17.87 0.13 3.74
C VAL A 290 -17.55 -0.99 4.74
N SER A 291 -16.51 -1.76 4.44
CA SER A 291 -16.00 -2.89 5.21
C SER A 291 -14.48 -2.84 5.19
N SER A 292 -13.85 -3.18 6.30
CA SER A 292 -12.42 -3.45 6.37
C SER A 292 -12.08 -4.33 7.56
N MET A 293 -11.33 -5.40 7.33
CA MET A 293 -11.05 -6.44 8.31
C MET A 293 -9.71 -7.12 8.04
N VAL A 294 -9.16 -7.76 9.06
CA VAL A 294 -7.99 -8.66 8.95
C VAL A 294 -8.43 -10.09 9.23
N LYS A 295 -7.98 -11.04 8.40
CA LYS A 295 -8.18 -12.49 8.58
C LYS A 295 -6.82 -13.19 8.65
N LEU A 296 -6.71 -14.26 9.43
CA LEU A 296 -5.53 -15.12 9.52
C LEU A 296 -5.91 -16.60 9.55
N CYS A 297 -5.11 -17.45 8.92
CA CYS A 297 -5.21 -18.90 8.90
C CYS A 297 -3.86 -19.54 9.26
N GLU A 298 -3.83 -20.82 9.66
CA GLU A 298 -2.56 -21.55 9.72
C GLU A 298 -1.99 -21.67 8.28
N ARG A 299 -0.68 -21.40 8.09
CA ARG A 299 -0.07 -21.16 6.76
C ARG A 299 -0.45 -22.20 5.69
N ASP A 300 -0.40 -23.48 6.07
CA ASP A 300 -0.62 -24.60 5.15
C ASP A 300 -2.10 -24.84 4.78
N MET A 301 -3.05 -24.05 5.33
CA MET A 301 -4.48 -24.16 4.99
C MET A 301 -4.84 -23.51 3.64
N GLY A 302 -4.02 -22.58 3.15
CA GLY A 302 -4.41 -21.63 2.09
C GLY A 302 -5.32 -20.54 2.65
N CYS A 303 -4.78 -19.33 2.82
CA CYS A 303 -5.51 -18.18 3.33
C CYS A 303 -5.59 -17.14 2.21
N ASP A 304 -6.70 -17.07 1.49
CA ASP A 304 -6.94 -16.10 0.40
C ASP A 304 -8.21 -15.27 0.63
N GLU A 305 -8.42 -14.24 -0.18
CA GLU A 305 -9.57 -13.34 0.00
C GLU A 305 -10.95 -14.02 -0.20
N TYR A 306 -10.99 -15.20 -0.86
CA TYR A 306 -12.19 -16.01 -1.10
C TYR A 306 -12.43 -17.06 0.00
N SER A 307 -11.50 -17.22 0.93
CA SER A 307 -11.51 -18.28 1.93
C SER A 307 -12.60 -18.07 2.98
N SER A 308 -13.53 -19.03 3.04
CA SER A 308 -14.64 -19.06 4.02
C SER A 308 -14.24 -19.56 5.41
N THR A 309 -13.03 -20.10 5.56
CA THR A 309 -12.49 -20.62 6.83
C THR A 309 -11.20 -19.90 7.21
N PHE A 310 -11.23 -19.22 8.35
CA PHE A 310 -10.08 -18.56 8.97
C PHE A 310 -9.91 -19.02 10.42
N THR A 311 -8.70 -18.94 10.96
CA THR A 311 -8.39 -19.29 12.35
C THR A 311 -8.65 -18.11 13.29
N ALA A 312 -8.39 -16.88 12.83
CA ALA A 312 -8.71 -15.64 13.54
C ALA A 312 -9.16 -14.55 12.57
N SER A 313 -9.96 -13.60 13.06
CA SER A 313 -10.38 -12.40 12.31
C SER A 313 -10.54 -11.22 13.27
N SER A 314 -10.37 -10.01 12.76
CA SER A 314 -10.85 -8.80 13.44
C SER A 314 -12.38 -8.69 13.37
N ALA A 315 -12.94 -7.71 14.09
CA ALA A 315 -14.24 -7.16 13.72
C ALA A 315 -14.16 -6.43 12.36
N ASP A 316 -15.31 -6.12 11.77
CA ASP A 316 -15.39 -5.26 10.59
C ASP A 316 -15.39 -3.76 10.98
N TYR A 317 -14.80 -2.92 10.14
CA TYR A 317 -14.60 -1.49 10.37
C TYR A 317 -14.90 -0.65 9.12
N SER A 318 -16.05 0.04 9.12
CA SER A 318 -16.34 1.10 8.13
C SER A 318 -15.64 2.42 8.48
N ALA A 319 -15.20 3.16 7.46
CA ALA A 319 -14.53 4.46 7.59
C ALA A 319 -14.71 5.37 6.36
N ASN A 320 -14.30 6.62 6.51
CA ASN A 320 -14.14 7.58 5.42
C ASN A 320 -12.68 8.05 5.40
N PHE A 321 -12.14 8.30 4.20
CA PHE A 321 -10.79 8.87 4.07
C PHE A 321 -10.70 10.25 4.74
N THR A 322 -9.55 10.54 5.35
CA THR A 322 -9.26 11.84 5.98
C THR A 322 -8.90 12.90 4.94
N SER A 323 -8.70 14.15 5.36
CA SER A 323 -8.18 15.23 4.49
C SER A 323 -6.71 15.07 4.10
N ALA A 324 -6.10 13.93 4.39
CA ALA A 324 -4.78 13.50 3.91
C ALA A 324 -4.89 12.25 3.01
N ASP A 325 -6.11 11.94 2.54
CA ASP A 325 -6.44 10.80 1.68
C ASP A 325 -6.09 9.41 2.28
N THR A 326 -5.94 9.34 3.60
CA THR A 326 -5.67 8.09 4.35
C THR A 326 -6.83 7.68 5.26
N ALA A 327 -6.94 6.38 5.52
CA ALA A 327 -7.79 5.79 6.56
C ALA A 327 -7.03 4.67 7.30
N THR A 328 -6.92 4.80 8.63
CA THR A 328 -6.18 3.84 9.49
C THR A 328 -7.14 3.08 10.40
N PHE A 329 -6.92 1.78 10.49
CA PHE A 329 -7.69 0.81 11.26
C PHE A 329 -6.79 0.13 12.29
N LYS A 330 -7.39 -0.39 13.37
CA LYS A 330 -6.68 -1.14 14.41
C LYS A 330 -7.58 -2.17 15.07
N ALA A 331 -7.11 -3.41 15.13
CA ALA A 331 -7.68 -4.49 15.92
C ALA A 331 -6.73 -4.84 17.07
N SER A 332 -7.26 -4.97 18.29
CA SER A 332 -6.50 -5.24 19.53
C SER A 332 -6.97 -6.51 20.25
N SER A 333 -7.64 -7.39 19.53
CA SER A 333 -8.34 -8.57 20.05
C SER A 333 -8.14 -9.81 19.18
N ILE A 334 -7.16 -9.80 18.28
CA ILE A 334 -6.82 -10.95 17.45
C ILE A 334 -6.02 -11.92 18.33
N VAL A 335 -6.45 -13.19 18.37
CA VAL A 335 -5.85 -14.25 19.18
C VAL A 335 -5.69 -15.48 18.30
N VAL A 336 -4.46 -15.99 18.19
CA VAL A 336 -4.15 -17.24 17.49
C VAL A 336 -4.05 -18.41 18.47
N PRO A 337 -4.66 -19.59 18.23
CA PRO A 337 -4.83 -20.65 19.23
C PRO A 337 -3.63 -21.61 19.35
N SER A 338 -2.84 -21.77 18.30
CA SER A 338 -1.73 -22.73 18.20
C SER A 338 -0.39 -21.99 17.97
N THR A 339 0.73 -22.67 18.21
CA THR A 339 2.06 -22.18 17.86
C THR A 339 2.45 -22.63 16.44
N GLY A 340 3.01 -21.72 15.64
CA GLY A 340 3.41 -22.01 14.25
C GLY A 340 3.26 -20.80 13.33
N TRP A 341 3.42 -21.02 12.03
CA TRP A 341 3.25 -20.00 10.99
C TRP A 341 1.78 -19.76 10.67
N TYR A 342 1.40 -18.49 10.58
CA TYR A 342 0.10 -18.01 10.16
C TYR A 342 0.24 -17.10 8.94
N ALA A 343 -0.53 -17.39 7.90
CA ALA A 343 -0.73 -16.49 6.78
C ALA A 343 -1.96 -15.61 7.05
N GLY A 344 -1.89 -14.33 6.72
CA GLY A 344 -2.99 -13.39 6.92
C GLY A 344 -3.07 -12.33 5.85
N PHE A 345 -4.20 -11.62 5.83
CA PHE A 345 -4.41 -10.47 4.94
C PHE A 345 -5.29 -9.41 5.60
N ALA A 346 -5.02 -8.15 5.26
CA ALA A 346 -5.93 -7.03 5.50
C ALA A 346 -6.74 -6.76 4.23
N GLN A 347 -8.07 -6.69 4.37
CA GLN A 347 -9.02 -6.42 3.31
C GLN A 347 -9.65 -5.04 3.52
N VAL A 348 -9.75 -4.24 2.46
CA VAL A 348 -10.40 -2.92 2.46
C VAL A 348 -11.39 -2.88 1.31
N THR A 349 -12.69 -2.74 1.61
CA THR A 349 -13.78 -2.78 0.62
C THR A 349 -14.38 -1.38 0.39
N LEU A 350 -14.39 -0.94 -0.86
CA LEU A 350 -15.05 0.28 -1.34
C LEU A 350 -16.25 -0.09 -2.22
N ALA A 351 -17.25 0.79 -2.27
CA ALA A 351 -18.34 0.70 -3.24
C ALA A 351 -17.89 1.17 -4.63
N GLY A 352 -18.45 0.57 -5.67
CA GLY A 352 -18.23 0.97 -7.06
C GLY A 352 -19.08 2.15 -7.52
N ALA A 353 -19.16 2.33 -8.83
CA ALA A 353 -20.03 3.35 -9.44
C ALA A 353 -21.52 2.99 -9.34
N ASP A 354 -21.84 1.70 -9.26
CA ASP A 354 -23.11 1.18 -8.76
C ASP A 354 -22.89 0.61 -7.35
N ALA A 355 -23.41 1.31 -6.35
CA ALA A 355 -23.32 0.94 -4.94
C ALA A 355 -24.12 -0.32 -4.56
N ASP A 356 -25.06 -0.77 -5.38
CA ASP A 356 -25.87 -1.96 -5.12
C ASP A 356 -25.29 -3.22 -5.81
N SER A 357 -24.50 -3.07 -6.88
CA SER A 357 -24.00 -4.21 -7.69
C SER A 357 -22.48 -4.30 -7.88
N GLN A 358 -21.69 -3.28 -7.53
CA GLN A 358 -20.25 -3.26 -7.75
C GLN A 358 -19.45 -2.98 -6.47
N ARG A 359 -18.34 -3.72 -6.28
CA ARG A 359 -17.37 -3.52 -5.21
C ARG A 359 -15.93 -3.51 -5.71
N TYR A 360 -15.08 -2.81 -4.97
CA TYR A 360 -13.63 -2.76 -5.14
C TYR A 360 -12.99 -3.24 -3.84
N ASP A 361 -12.09 -4.22 -3.92
CA ASP A 361 -11.39 -4.78 -2.76
C ASP A 361 -9.88 -4.64 -2.92
N PHE A 362 -9.24 -4.21 -1.84
CA PHE A 362 -7.79 -4.02 -1.75
C PHE A 362 -7.27 -4.93 -0.62
N ILE A 363 -6.35 -5.82 -0.98
CA ILE A 363 -5.88 -6.93 -0.14
C ILE A 363 -4.36 -6.87 -0.07
N THR A 364 -3.81 -6.72 1.14
CA THR A 364 -2.37 -6.85 1.39
C THR A 364 -2.13 -8.06 2.28
N TYR A 365 -1.09 -8.84 1.95
CA TYR A 365 -0.76 -10.11 2.60
C TYR A 365 0.41 -9.94 3.58
N PHE A 366 0.40 -10.74 4.67
CA PHE A 366 1.44 -10.76 5.69
C PHE A 366 1.52 -12.14 6.36
N GLU A 367 2.67 -12.49 6.92
CA GLU A 367 2.81 -13.66 7.80
C GLU A 367 3.13 -13.24 9.24
N ILE A 368 2.78 -14.10 10.20
CA ILE A 368 3.28 -14.01 11.59
C ILE A 368 3.62 -15.41 12.11
N PHE A 369 4.55 -15.48 13.05
CA PHE A 369 4.87 -16.70 13.79
C PHE A 369 4.36 -16.63 15.24
N ALA A 370 3.60 -17.64 15.65
CA ALA A 370 3.05 -17.75 17.00
C ALA A 370 3.94 -18.60 17.91
N THR A 371 4.52 -18.01 18.96
CA THR A 371 5.33 -18.67 19.98
C THR A 371 4.54 -19.02 21.25
N GLN A 372 5.10 -19.88 22.11
CA GLN A 372 4.49 -20.23 23.39
C GLN A 372 4.71 -19.15 24.48
N GLU A 373 5.78 -18.36 24.36
CA GLU A 373 6.27 -17.41 25.36
C GLU A 373 6.67 -16.06 24.72
N HIS A 374 6.57 -14.97 25.48
CA HIS A 374 6.64 -13.59 24.95
C HIS A 374 8.09 -13.09 24.70
N MET A 375 8.78 -13.68 23.73
CA MET A 375 10.21 -13.49 23.43
C MET A 375 10.73 -12.06 23.48
N THR A 376 10.04 -11.08 22.87
CA THR A 376 10.49 -9.66 22.86
C THR A 376 10.83 -9.13 24.26
N LYS A 377 9.97 -9.41 25.26
CA LYS A 377 10.17 -8.98 26.65
C LYS A 377 11.32 -9.70 27.36
N GLN A 378 11.63 -10.92 26.92
CA GLN A 378 12.80 -11.65 27.40
C GLN A 378 14.07 -10.96 26.88
N VAL A 379 14.16 -10.75 25.55
CA VAL A 379 15.30 -10.10 24.88
C VAL A 379 15.55 -8.68 25.39
N GLU A 380 14.51 -7.85 25.54
CA GLU A 380 14.59 -6.50 26.14
C GLU A 380 15.11 -6.50 27.59
N SER A 381 14.96 -7.61 28.31
CA SER A 381 15.34 -7.74 29.72
C SER A 381 16.66 -8.49 29.96
N GLU A 382 17.26 -9.04 28.90
CA GLU A 382 18.39 -9.95 29.01
C GLU A 382 19.71 -9.19 29.18
N THR A 383 20.49 -9.57 30.21
CA THR A 383 21.79 -8.96 30.51
C THR A 383 22.92 -9.90 30.13
N TYR A 384 23.67 -9.54 29.09
CA TYR A 384 24.74 -10.37 28.53
C TYR A 384 26.02 -10.33 29.38
N VAL A 385 26.76 -11.43 29.39
CA VAL A 385 28.10 -11.52 30.00
C VAL A 385 29.12 -10.91 29.04
N ASP A 386 29.95 -10.00 29.55
CA ASP A 386 30.81 -9.10 28.75
C ASP A 386 32.30 -9.49 28.76
N ASP A 387 32.61 -10.79 28.88
CA ASP A 387 33.99 -11.32 28.86
C ASP A 387 34.31 -12.25 27.67
N GLY A 388 33.35 -12.47 26.77
CA GLY A 388 33.48 -13.36 25.61
C GLY A 388 33.45 -14.87 25.91
N SER A 389 33.12 -15.27 27.15
CA SER A 389 33.05 -16.69 27.55
C SER A 389 31.73 -17.37 27.22
N GLU A 390 30.64 -16.61 27.13
CA GLU A 390 29.31 -17.10 26.74
C GLU A 390 29.00 -16.79 25.27
N SER A 391 28.20 -17.66 24.65
CA SER A 391 27.54 -17.41 23.37
C SER A 391 26.05 -17.25 23.59
N TYR A 392 25.43 -16.35 22.85
CA TYR A 392 23.99 -16.13 22.79
C TYR A 392 23.48 -16.45 21.40
N CYS A 393 22.22 -16.84 21.30
CA CYS A 393 21.56 -17.09 20.03
C CYS A 393 20.09 -16.70 20.10
N TRP A 394 19.59 -16.23 18.96
CA TRP A 394 18.19 -15.93 18.74
C TRP A 394 17.74 -16.59 17.44
N GLU A 395 16.60 -17.26 17.45
CA GLU A 395 15.91 -17.61 16.20
C GLU A 395 15.02 -16.45 15.82
N VAL A 396 15.06 -16.04 14.55
CA VAL A 396 14.46 -14.79 14.07
C VAL A 396 13.70 -15.05 12.78
N ALA A 397 12.46 -14.52 12.72
CA ALA A 397 11.63 -14.47 11.51
C ALA A 397 12.15 -13.32 10.61
N ALA A 398 13.26 -13.57 9.90
CA ALA A 398 13.90 -12.60 9.03
C ALA A 398 14.75 -13.30 7.95
N ALA A 399 14.89 -12.65 6.80
CA ALA A 399 15.69 -13.19 5.72
C ALA A 399 17.19 -13.19 6.10
N ALA A 400 17.93 -14.24 5.71
CA ALA A 400 19.34 -14.37 6.08
C ALA A 400 20.30 -13.41 5.33
N GLN A 401 19.77 -12.55 4.44
CA GLN A 401 20.50 -11.47 3.77
C GLN A 401 20.13 -10.07 4.33
N GLU A 402 19.19 -9.98 5.26
CA GLU A 402 18.72 -8.73 5.84
C GLU A 402 19.70 -8.22 6.92
N GLU A 403 20.09 -6.94 6.90
CA GLU A 403 21.18 -6.42 7.76
C GLU A 403 20.71 -6.13 9.21
N ASN A 404 19.44 -5.80 9.40
CA ASN A 404 18.89 -5.37 10.69
C ASN A 404 17.56 -6.06 10.96
N VAL A 405 17.31 -6.37 12.23
CA VAL A 405 16.13 -7.08 12.72
C VAL A 405 15.72 -6.49 14.07
N ASP A 406 14.43 -6.51 14.40
CA ASP A 406 13.88 -6.01 15.67
C ASP A 406 13.66 -7.16 16.67
N ALA A 407 13.63 -6.86 17.97
CA ALA A 407 13.28 -7.81 19.02
C ALA A 407 11.83 -8.33 18.92
N THR A 408 10.96 -7.67 18.13
CA THR A 408 9.62 -8.19 17.75
C THR A 408 9.66 -9.39 16.81
N SER A 409 10.77 -9.63 16.11
CA SER A 409 10.93 -10.74 15.15
C SER A 409 11.55 -12.02 15.77
N VAL A 410 11.86 -12.00 17.08
CA VAL A 410 12.53 -13.11 17.78
C VAL A 410 11.56 -14.22 18.17
N MET A 411 11.80 -15.42 17.65
CA MET A 411 11.02 -16.65 17.87
C MET A 411 11.53 -17.49 19.05
N PHE A 412 12.83 -17.42 19.35
CA PHE A 412 13.52 -18.15 20.42
C PHE A 412 14.73 -17.33 20.90
N SER A 413 15.04 -17.35 22.21
CA SER A 413 16.32 -16.87 22.77
C SER A 413 16.97 -17.96 23.60
N GLY A 414 18.29 -18.09 23.51
CA GLY A 414 19.07 -19.05 24.28
C GLY A 414 20.53 -18.66 24.44
N ASN A 415 21.23 -19.37 25.32
CA ASN A 415 22.66 -19.24 25.54
C ASN A 415 23.38 -20.60 25.50
N SER A 416 24.66 -20.56 25.10
CA SER A 416 25.64 -21.63 25.06
C SER A 416 25.05 -23.02 24.76
N THR A 417 24.77 -23.86 25.75
CA THR A 417 24.28 -25.25 25.54
C THR A 417 22.90 -25.35 24.90
N ASN A 418 22.12 -24.27 24.87
CA ASN A 418 20.78 -24.24 24.31
C ASN A 418 20.77 -23.81 22.83
N CYS A 419 21.93 -23.47 22.27
CA CYS A 419 22.07 -22.91 20.92
C CYS A 419 22.52 -23.93 19.87
N PRO A 420 21.92 -23.97 18.67
CA PRO A 420 22.36 -24.84 17.56
C PRO A 420 23.76 -24.48 17.04
N TYR A 421 24.20 -23.24 17.25
CA TYR A 421 25.54 -22.77 16.93
C TYR A 421 26.07 -21.93 18.09
N THR A 422 27.40 -21.87 18.21
CA THR A 422 28.07 -21.04 19.22
C THR A 422 29.14 -20.16 18.57
N VAL A 423 29.20 -18.90 18.98
CA VAL A 423 30.31 -17.98 18.69
C VAL A 423 31.21 -17.93 19.92
N ASN A 424 32.48 -18.32 19.76
CA ASN A 424 33.52 -18.09 20.77
C ASN A 424 34.42 -16.95 20.31
N MET A 425 34.54 -15.87 21.09
CA MET A 425 35.36 -14.71 20.75
C MET A 425 36.57 -14.57 21.68
N THR A 426 37.71 -14.17 21.12
CA THR A 426 38.95 -13.86 21.86
C THR A 426 39.60 -12.59 21.32
N VAL A 427 40.24 -11.81 22.20
CA VAL A 427 40.97 -10.59 21.82
C VAL A 427 42.41 -10.63 22.35
N SER A 428 43.33 -9.96 21.65
CA SER A 428 44.73 -9.83 22.10
C SER A 428 44.90 -8.95 23.34
N THR A 429 43.94 -8.06 23.61
CA THR A 429 43.87 -7.19 24.78
C THR A 429 42.46 -6.60 24.89
N THR A 430 41.92 -6.45 26.09
CA THR A 430 40.68 -5.70 26.37
C THR A 430 40.92 -4.19 26.54
N THR A 431 42.17 -3.72 26.46
CA THR A 431 42.52 -2.30 26.48
C THR A 431 43.53 -1.96 25.39
N PHE A 432 43.21 -0.98 24.53
CA PHE A 432 44.06 -0.54 23.43
C PHE A 432 43.95 0.97 23.20
N THR A 433 44.83 1.54 22.36
CA THR A 433 44.70 2.95 21.91
C THR A 433 44.05 3.01 20.53
N VAL A 434 43.39 4.13 20.20
CA VAL A 434 42.72 4.38 18.91
C VAL A 434 43.59 3.97 17.69
N GLU A 435 44.89 4.28 17.71
CA GLU A 435 45.84 3.89 16.64
C GLU A 435 46.32 2.43 16.74
N ALA A 436 46.48 1.90 17.95
CA ALA A 436 47.02 0.57 18.16
C ALA A 436 46.05 -0.53 17.70
N GLY A 437 44.74 -0.34 17.92
CA GLY A 437 43.71 -1.35 17.65
C GLY A 437 43.85 -2.64 18.48
N ALA A 438 42.98 -3.60 18.23
CA ALA A 438 43.05 -4.93 18.84
C ALA A 438 42.95 -6.03 17.76
N LEU A 439 43.65 -7.16 17.95
CA LEU A 439 43.41 -8.37 17.17
C LEU A 439 42.24 -9.11 17.81
N VAL A 440 41.20 -9.38 17.03
CA VAL A 440 40.04 -10.21 17.40
C VAL A 440 40.15 -11.52 16.64
N SER A 441 39.90 -12.63 17.31
CA SER A 441 39.78 -13.96 16.70
C SER A 441 38.53 -14.63 17.23
N TRP A 442 37.63 -15.03 16.34
CA TRP A 442 36.36 -15.67 16.72
C TRP A 442 36.09 -16.90 15.88
N THR A 443 35.29 -17.82 16.42
CA THR A 443 34.94 -19.08 15.78
C THR A 443 33.45 -19.31 15.90
N VAL A 444 32.79 -19.49 14.76
CA VAL A 444 31.38 -19.91 14.68
C VAL A 444 31.37 -21.43 14.51
N ALA A 445 30.70 -22.16 15.40
CA ALA A 445 30.70 -23.62 15.42
C ALA A 445 29.30 -24.22 15.50
N LYS A 446 29.05 -25.26 14.71
CA LYS A 446 27.84 -26.11 14.78
C LYS A 446 27.87 -26.97 16.05
N GLN A 447 26.83 -26.94 16.88
CA GLN A 447 26.77 -27.80 18.05
C GLN A 447 26.44 -29.26 17.66
N THR A 448 27.35 -30.18 17.97
CA THR A 448 27.08 -31.62 17.82
C THR A 448 26.35 -32.12 19.06
N GLY A 449 25.02 -32.11 18.97
CA GLY A 449 24.12 -32.06 20.12
C GLY A 449 24.21 -33.20 21.12
N ARG A 450 23.85 -32.87 22.37
CA ARG A 450 23.44 -33.85 23.39
C ARG A 450 21.93 -33.91 23.60
N ASP A 451 21.24 -32.79 23.41
CA ASP A 451 19.84 -32.62 23.84
C ASP A 451 18.95 -32.09 22.71
N GLY A 452 18.80 -32.88 21.65
CA GLY A 452 17.72 -32.75 20.65
C GLY A 452 17.79 -31.60 19.64
N VAL A 453 18.56 -30.54 19.90
CA VAL A 453 18.72 -29.38 19.00
C VAL A 453 19.22 -29.83 17.63
N LEU A 454 18.40 -29.60 16.60
CA LEU A 454 18.70 -30.01 15.22
C LEU A 454 19.49 -28.90 14.51
N VAL A 455 20.76 -29.16 14.18
CA VAL A 455 21.55 -28.21 13.40
C VAL A 455 21.11 -28.26 11.94
N ASN A 456 20.52 -27.17 11.47
CA ASN A 456 20.21 -27.01 10.06
C ASN A 456 21.48 -26.70 9.25
N THR A 457 21.42 -26.95 7.95
CA THR A 457 22.50 -26.61 6.99
C THR A 457 21.96 -25.94 5.74
N THR A 458 20.81 -25.27 5.82
CA THR A 458 20.30 -24.37 4.79
C THR A 458 21.40 -23.41 4.34
N THR A 459 21.48 -23.21 3.02
CA THR A 459 22.39 -22.25 2.41
C THR A 459 21.57 -21.22 1.66
N VAL A 460 22.03 -19.96 1.67
CA VAL A 460 21.49 -18.91 0.80
C VAL A 460 22.50 -18.61 -0.29
N TYR A 461 22.02 -18.15 -1.45
CA TYR A 461 22.90 -17.64 -2.49
C TYR A 461 23.44 -16.27 -2.07
N ASP A 462 24.75 -16.10 -2.14
CA ASP A 462 25.43 -14.82 -1.96
C ASP A 462 26.03 -14.37 -3.31
N GLU A 463 25.71 -13.14 -3.70
CA GLU A 463 26.19 -12.55 -4.95
C GLU A 463 27.70 -12.22 -4.92
N SER A 464 28.26 -11.94 -3.74
CA SER A 464 29.65 -11.47 -3.61
C SER A 464 30.67 -12.59 -3.87
N THR A 465 30.37 -13.82 -3.43
CA THR A 465 31.13 -15.03 -3.73
C THR A 465 30.60 -15.80 -4.94
N GLY A 466 29.35 -15.54 -5.35
CA GLY A 466 28.66 -16.27 -6.42
C GLY A 466 28.34 -17.73 -6.04
N GLN A 467 28.16 -18.01 -4.75
CA GLN A 467 28.03 -19.36 -4.20
C GLN A 467 26.91 -19.44 -3.14
N TYR A 468 26.53 -20.68 -2.82
CA TYR A 468 25.61 -20.97 -1.72
C TYR A 468 26.39 -21.11 -0.41
N VAL A 469 26.03 -20.33 0.61
CA VAL A 469 26.75 -20.19 1.89
C VAL A 469 25.86 -20.45 3.11
N ASN A 470 26.43 -21.11 4.13
CA ASN A 470 25.82 -21.26 5.46
C ASN A 470 26.07 -20.03 6.36
N LEU A 471 27.04 -19.18 6.05
CA LEU A 471 27.39 -17.98 6.82
C LEU A 471 27.42 -16.78 5.86
N PRO A 472 26.25 -16.18 5.52
CA PRO A 472 26.16 -15.00 4.67
C PRO A 472 26.69 -13.73 5.35
N GLN A 473 26.45 -13.56 6.64
CA GLN A 473 26.91 -12.43 7.45
C GLN A 473 27.73 -12.96 8.63
N VAL A 474 28.93 -12.42 8.84
CA VAL A 474 29.82 -12.71 9.97
C VAL A 474 30.64 -11.47 10.28
N ASP A 475 30.30 -10.80 11.37
CA ASP A 475 30.58 -9.39 11.56
C ASP A 475 31.05 -9.09 12.98
N ILE A 476 31.82 -8.02 13.13
CA ILE A 476 32.19 -7.44 14.42
C ILE A 476 31.53 -6.07 14.52
N TYR A 477 30.59 -5.93 15.45
CA TYR A 477 29.96 -4.67 15.82
C TYR A 477 30.54 -4.15 17.15
N TYR A 478 30.33 -2.86 17.42
CA TYR A 478 30.52 -2.27 18.73
C TYR A 478 29.34 -1.36 19.13
N CYS A 479 29.04 -1.34 20.42
CA CYS A 479 28.02 -0.50 21.04
C CYS A 479 28.61 0.38 22.15
N ASN A 480 27.95 1.49 22.47
CA ASN A 480 28.40 2.46 23.48
C ASN A 480 28.06 2.06 24.94
N ASP A 481 27.32 0.97 25.12
CA ASP A 481 26.83 0.46 26.39
C ASP A 481 27.01 -1.07 26.49
N THR A 482 26.55 -1.67 27.60
CA THR A 482 26.65 -3.10 27.89
C THR A 482 25.43 -3.92 27.44
N THR A 483 24.49 -3.31 26.71
CA THR A 483 23.24 -3.93 26.21
C THR A 483 23.32 -4.27 24.71
N CYS A 484 24.54 -4.33 24.18
CA CYS A 484 24.86 -4.67 22.80
C CYS A 484 24.29 -6.04 22.39
N SER A 485 23.48 -6.05 21.33
CA SER A 485 22.79 -7.21 20.76
C SER A 485 22.49 -6.95 19.27
N PRO A 486 22.07 -7.97 18.48
CA PRO A 486 21.68 -7.77 17.07
C PRO A 486 20.60 -6.70 16.86
N PHE A 487 19.73 -6.52 17.85
CA PHE A 487 18.57 -5.62 17.85
C PHE A 487 18.89 -4.20 18.37
N SER A 488 20.09 -3.96 18.89
CA SER A 488 20.52 -2.68 19.48
C SER A 488 21.12 -1.69 18.46
N GLU A 489 21.22 -0.40 18.82
CA GLU A 489 22.01 0.58 18.07
C GLU A 489 23.50 0.18 18.07
N LYS A 490 23.92 -0.45 16.97
CA LYS A 490 25.24 -1.08 16.79
C LYS A 490 26.01 -0.46 15.64
N THR A 491 27.33 -0.28 15.78
CA THR A 491 28.20 0.23 14.70
C THR A 491 29.13 -0.86 14.19
N LEU A 492 29.19 -1.06 12.87
CA LEU A 492 30.06 -2.06 12.25
C LEU A 492 31.55 -1.65 12.36
N ALA A 493 32.39 -2.53 12.92
CA ALA A 493 33.85 -2.37 12.97
C ALA A 493 34.57 -3.20 11.90
N TYR A 494 34.02 -4.38 11.55
CA TYR A 494 34.58 -5.26 10.51
C TYR A 494 33.51 -6.22 9.99
N SER A 495 33.52 -6.49 8.69
CA SER A 495 32.73 -7.54 8.04
C SER A 495 33.66 -8.57 7.39
N ALA A 496 33.38 -9.85 7.60
CA ALA A 496 34.12 -10.93 6.96
C ALA A 496 33.63 -11.17 5.52
N GLN A 497 34.25 -12.14 4.82
CA GLN A 497 33.71 -12.63 3.56
C GLN A 497 32.75 -13.81 3.83
N PRO A 498 31.60 -13.89 3.14
CA PRO A 498 30.66 -14.99 3.28
C PRO A 498 31.34 -16.35 3.05
N MET A 499 30.98 -17.36 3.86
CA MET A 499 31.62 -18.68 3.75
C MET A 499 30.76 -19.85 4.23
N ASN A 500 31.32 -21.05 4.13
CA ASN A 500 30.73 -22.29 4.64
C ASN A 500 31.55 -22.83 5.82
N PHE A 501 30.86 -23.49 6.76
CA PHE A 501 31.50 -24.23 7.85
C PHE A 501 32.39 -25.35 7.28
N SER A 502 33.51 -25.61 7.94
CA SER A 502 34.40 -26.75 7.66
C SER A 502 33.64 -28.08 7.72
N GLU A 503 33.59 -28.84 6.61
CA GLU A 503 33.02 -30.19 6.56
C GLU A 503 33.59 -31.13 7.64
N ARG A 504 34.83 -30.88 8.08
CA ARG A 504 35.59 -31.77 8.96
C ARG A 504 35.44 -31.45 10.46
N SER A 505 35.22 -30.18 10.82
CA SER A 505 35.10 -29.77 12.23
C SER A 505 33.76 -29.13 12.58
N GLY A 506 32.95 -28.72 11.60
CA GLY A 506 31.72 -27.97 11.84
C GLY A 506 31.95 -26.51 12.22
N GLU A 507 33.17 -26.00 12.04
CA GLU A 507 33.61 -24.66 12.47
C GLU A 507 33.96 -23.75 11.29
N ALA A 508 33.80 -22.45 11.48
CA ALA A 508 34.38 -21.39 10.65
C ALA A 508 35.19 -20.46 11.56
N LEU A 509 36.47 -20.23 11.23
CA LEU A 509 37.41 -19.48 12.06
C LEU A 509 37.82 -18.19 11.36
N PHE A 510 37.73 -17.08 12.10
CA PHE A 510 37.98 -15.73 11.62
C PHE A 510 38.99 -15.02 12.53
N SER A 511 39.81 -14.14 11.95
CA SER A 511 40.69 -13.26 12.71
C SER A 511 40.94 -11.97 11.94
N THR A 512 40.79 -10.84 12.63
CA THR A 512 40.93 -9.50 12.05
C THR A 512 41.53 -8.53 13.06
N LYS A 513 42.00 -7.37 12.59
CA LYS A 513 42.43 -6.28 13.46
C LYS A 513 41.41 -5.14 13.40
N ILE A 514 40.73 -4.89 14.50
CA ILE A 514 39.77 -3.78 14.63
C ILE A 514 40.45 -2.50 15.13
N SER A 515 39.81 -1.37 14.85
CA SER A 515 40.13 -0.05 15.42
C SER A 515 38.84 0.74 15.64
N ILE A 516 38.61 1.18 16.87
CA ILE A 516 37.47 2.04 17.24
C ILE A 516 37.98 3.50 17.21
N PRO A 517 37.27 4.44 16.56
CA PRO A 517 37.80 5.77 16.22
C PRO A 517 37.90 6.76 17.40
N SER A 518 37.31 6.43 18.54
CA SER A 518 37.13 7.30 19.70
C SER A 518 37.52 6.60 21.01
N GLU A 519 37.94 7.38 22.01
CA GLU A 519 38.16 6.86 23.36
C GLU A 519 36.83 6.63 24.11
N GLY A 520 36.80 5.63 24.98
CA GLY A 520 35.60 5.21 25.70
C GLY A 520 35.67 3.76 26.16
N THR A 521 34.58 3.27 26.77
CA THR A 521 34.34 1.85 27.01
C THR A 521 33.22 1.41 26.08
N TYR A 522 33.40 0.29 25.39
CA TYR A 522 32.50 -0.24 24.38
C TYR A 522 32.28 -1.73 24.60
N ALA A 523 31.06 -2.22 24.38
CA ALA A 523 30.85 -3.64 24.18
C ALA A 523 31.15 -3.98 22.71
N LEU A 524 32.08 -4.90 22.49
CA LEU A 524 32.33 -5.51 21.19
C LEU A 524 31.43 -6.74 21.06
N MET A 525 30.75 -6.89 19.93
CA MET A 525 29.93 -8.06 19.62
C MET A 525 30.48 -8.74 18.37
N ALA A 526 30.95 -9.98 18.50
CA ALA A 526 31.15 -10.87 17.36
C ALA A 526 29.82 -11.56 17.06
N HIS A 527 29.29 -11.39 15.86
CA HIS A 527 27.97 -11.84 15.44
C HIS A 527 28.06 -12.62 14.12
N ALA A 528 27.14 -13.55 13.91
CA ALA A 528 27.01 -14.34 12.70
C ALA A 528 25.54 -14.71 12.45
N VAL A 529 25.12 -14.64 11.19
CA VAL A 529 23.81 -15.14 10.72
C VAL A 529 23.98 -16.55 10.17
N VAL A 530 23.08 -17.46 10.55
CA VAL A 530 22.97 -18.81 9.96
C VAL A 530 21.55 -19.03 9.44
N PRO A 531 21.35 -19.31 8.13
CA PRO A 531 20.01 -19.55 7.58
C PRO A 531 19.34 -20.79 8.20
N ASN A 532 18.05 -20.71 8.53
CA ASN A 532 17.25 -21.85 9.00
C ASN A 532 16.16 -22.29 8.00
N GLY A 533 16.00 -21.62 6.86
CA GLY A 533 14.95 -21.93 5.88
C GLY A 533 13.62 -21.27 6.22
N ASP A 534 12.63 -21.35 5.33
CA ASP A 534 11.26 -20.82 5.52
C ASP A 534 11.21 -19.38 6.10
N GLY A 535 12.04 -18.47 5.61
CA GLY A 535 12.11 -17.08 6.10
C GLY A 535 12.76 -16.90 7.47
N MET A 536 13.33 -17.96 8.07
CA MET A 536 13.94 -17.96 9.40
C MET A 536 15.48 -18.00 9.34
N ARG A 537 16.10 -17.45 10.39
CA ARG A 537 17.55 -17.48 10.62
C ARG A 537 17.89 -17.60 12.10
N PHE A 538 19.09 -18.05 12.39
CA PHE A 538 19.71 -17.89 13.71
C PHE A 538 20.70 -16.72 13.67
N ASP A 539 20.43 -15.69 14.47
CA ASP A 539 21.42 -14.68 14.85
C ASP A 539 22.19 -15.21 16.06
N VAL A 540 23.53 -15.25 15.98
CA VAL A 540 24.37 -15.87 17.02
C VAL A 540 25.50 -14.92 17.37
N ALA A 541 25.72 -14.64 18.66
CA ALA A 541 26.70 -13.65 19.08
C ALA A 541 27.48 -14.03 20.35
N SER A 542 28.63 -13.39 20.53
CA SER A 542 29.35 -13.33 21.81
C SER A 542 29.85 -11.90 22.04
N ILE A 543 29.86 -11.47 23.29
CA ILE A 543 29.99 -10.05 23.68
C ILE A 543 31.17 -9.88 24.63
N MET A 544 31.98 -8.83 24.44
CA MET A 544 33.14 -8.55 25.28
C MET A 544 33.40 -7.05 25.44
N SER A 545 33.58 -6.63 26.70
CA SER A 545 33.88 -5.25 27.08
C SER A 545 35.32 -4.86 26.73
N MET A 546 35.47 -3.71 26.09
CA MET A 546 36.75 -3.16 25.66
C MET A 546 36.89 -1.69 26.05
N THR A 547 38.08 -1.29 26.51
CA THR A 547 38.42 0.10 26.81
C THR A 547 39.38 0.66 25.77
N VAL A 548 38.94 1.70 25.06
CA VAL A 548 39.73 2.42 24.07
C VAL A 548 40.25 3.71 24.69
N THR A 549 41.56 3.90 24.62
CA THR A 549 42.25 5.06 25.20
C THR A 549 42.76 5.99 24.10
N ALA A 550 42.89 7.29 24.40
CA ALA A 550 43.54 8.24 23.50
C ALA A 550 44.91 7.72 23.01
N SER A 551 45.28 8.07 21.79
CA SER A 551 46.60 7.71 21.27
C SER A 551 47.70 8.28 22.15
N SER A 552 48.53 7.39 22.70
CA SER A 552 49.78 7.74 23.35
C SER A 552 50.84 8.09 22.28
N ALA A 553 50.58 9.15 21.53
CA ALA A 553 51.54 9.78 20.64
C ALA A 553 52.73 10.25 21.49
N SER A 554 53.78 9.42 21.54
CA SER A 554 54.99 9.69 22.31
C SER A 554 55.55 11.05 21.91
N ALA A 555 55.76 11.93 22.89
CA ALA A 555 56.50 13.16 22.64
C ALA A 555 57.92 12.78 22.19
N ASP A 556 58.29 13.12 20.96
CA ASP A 556 59.60 12.83 20.37
C ASP A 556 60.69 13.61 21.14
N THR A 557 61.21 13.02 22.21
CA THR A 557 62.40 13.51 22.93
C THR A 557 63.67 12.99 22.25
N SER A 558 63.76 13.19 20.94
CA SER A 558 64.99 12.98 20.15
C SER A 558 65.75 14.29 19.99
N ASP A 559 66.20 14.88 21.10
CA ASP A 559 67.41 15.69 21.04
C ASP A 559 68.23 15.56 22.32
N SER A 560 69.54 15.52 22.18
CA SER A 560 70.45 15.07 23.24
C SER A 560 70.99 16.22 24.08
N SER A 561 71.14 15.97 25.39
CA SER A 561 71.99 16.75 26.31
C SER A 561 71.60 18.23 26.52
N ASP A 562 70.74 18.52 27.50
CA ASP A 562 71.25 19.09 28.76
C ASP A 562 70.24 19.11 29.92
N SER A 563 70.73 19.32 31.14
CA SER A 563 70.01 19.02 32.39
C SER A 563 69.19 20.18 32.97
N HIS A 564 67.86 20.17 32.82
CA HIS A 564 66.96 21.18 33.43
C HIS A 564 65.67 20.64 34.06
N ILE A 565 65.79 20.03 35.25
CA ILE A 565 64.67 19.80 36.20
C ILE A 565 64.07 21.12 36.75
N GLY A 566 64.61 22.28 36.38
CA GLY A 566 64.20 23.60 36.89
C GLY A 566 63.03 24.30 36.18
N LEU A 567 62.55 23.84 35.01
CA LEU A 567 61.65 24.66 34.17
C LEU A 567 60.18 24.69 34.66
N ILE A 568 59.66 23.59 35.21
CA ILE A 568 58.23 23.47 35.58
C ILE A 568 57.89 24.31 36.82
N LEU A 569 58.85 24.61 37.69
CA LEU A 569 58.70 25.56 38.79
C LEU A 569 58.94 27.04 38.38
N GLY A 570 59.43 27.30 37.17
CA GLY A 570 59.72 28.66 36.68
C GLY A 570 58.56 29.36 35.99
N LEU A 571 57.72 28.62 35.25
CA LEU A 571 56.72 29.20 34.36
C LEU A 571 55.54 29.87 35.08
N THR A 572 55.11 29.35 36.23
CA THR A 572 54.01 29.93 37.03
C THR A 572 54.39 31.27 37.68
N LEU A 573 55.65 31.44 38.09
CA LEU A 573 56.18 32.70 38.64
C LEU A 573 56.51 33.72 37.54
N GLY A 574 56.95 33.27 36.36
CA GLY A 574 57.27 34.14 35.23
C GLY A 574 56.06 34.93 34.71
N CYS A 575 54.91 34.29 34.53
CA CYS A 575 53.71 34.93 33.99
C CYS A 575 53.21 36.10 34.86
N VAL A 576 53.24 35.97 36.20
CA VAL A 576 52.81 37.04 37.11
C VAL A 576 53.70 38.28 36.98
N ALA A 577 55.02 38.09 36.92
CA ALA A 577 55.97 39.20 36.74
C ALA A 577 55.76 39.94 35.41
N VAL A 578 55.56 39.21 34.30
CA VAL A 578 55.31 39.80 32.98
C VAL A 578 54.00 40.60 32.95
N ILE A 579 52.92 40.09 33.57
CA ILE A 579 51.63 40.79 33.65
C ILE A 579 51.76 42.09 34.47
N CYS A 580 52.47 42.08 35.60
CA CYS A 580 52.71 43.28 36.40
C CYS A 580 53.54 44.33 35.64
N ILE A 581 54.59 43.92 34.91
CA ILE A 581 55.41 44.83 34.10
C ILE A 581 54.61 45.41 32.92
N ALA A 582 53.79 44.59 32.25
CA ALA A 582 52.91 45.04 31.17
C ALA A 582 51.87 46.06 31.66
N ALA A 583 51.23 45.82 32.82
CA ALA A 583 50.28 46.74 33.41
C ALA A 583 50.92 48.11 33.76
N LEU A 584 52.09 48.10 34.40
CA LEU A 584 52.83 49.33 34.73
C LEU A 584 53.27 50.09 33.47
N GLY A 585 53.76 49.38 32.45
CA GLY A 585 54.14 49.96 31.16
C GLY A 585 52.95 50.62 30.44
N PHE A 586 51.78 49.95 30.43
CA PHE A 586 50.58 50.46 29.77
C PHE A 586 50.04 51.72 30.47
N VAL A 587 50.06 51.77 31.81
CA VAL A 587 49.69 52.97 32.58
C VAL A 587 50.63 54.14 32.30
N PHE A 588 51.94 53.89 32.18
CA PHE A 588 52.92 54.96 31.92
C PHE A 588 52.84 55.50 30.49
N ILE A 589 52.59 54.64 29.49
CA ILE A 589 52.42 55.04 28.08
C ILE A 589 51.08 55.75 27.86
N ARG A 590 49.99 55.27 28.47
CA ARG A 590 48.64 55.87 28.32
C ARG A 590 48.53 57.26 28.98
N ARG A 591 49.44 57.61 29.91
CA ARG A 591 49.63 58.97 30.44
C ARG A 591 50.48 59.91 29.56
N ARG A 592 50.98 59.44 28.41
CA ARG A 592 51.89 60.21 27.52
C ARG A 592 51.46 60.28 26.05
N ARG A 593 50.23 59.87 25.73
CA ARG A 593 49.64 59.92 24.37
C ARG A 593 48.17 60.38 24.38
N THR A 594 47.87 61.43 25.13
CA THR A 594 46.58 62.15 25.10
C THR A 594 46.74 63.53 24.44
N GLU A 595 47.51 63.59 23.36
CA GLU A 595 47.70 64.76 22.51
C GLU A 595 48.01 64.29 21.07
N VAL A 596 47.68 65.13 20.08
CA VAL A 596 47.75 64.92 18.62
C VAL A 596 46.69 64.00 18.00
N ALA A 597 45.70 64.67 17.38
CA ALA A 597 44.96 64.39 16.12
C ALA A 597 44.98 62.96 15.52
N GLN A 598 43.83 62.36 15.18
CA GLN A 598 42.89 62.71 14.09
C GLN A 598 43.45 62.61 12.65
N GLN A 599 42.63 61.97 11.79
CA GLN A 599 42.67 61.79 10.33
C GLN A 599 43.20 60.45 9.78
N LYS A 600 42.77 59.92 8.62
CA LYS A 600 41.48 59.95 7.87
C LYS A 600 41.67 59.12 6.57
N GLU A 601 40.96 58.00 6.40
CA GLU A 601 40.69 57.36 5.07
C GLU A 601 41.89 56.82 4.24
N ARG A 602 41.76 55.96 3.21
CA ARG A 602 40.75 54.98 2.70
C ARG A 602 41.42 54.25 1.49
N ARG A 603 41.08 52.97 1.18
CA ARG A 603 40.73 52.40 -0.17
C ARG A 603 41.21 50.96 -0.49
N TYR A 604 40.24 50.08 -0.83
CA TYR A 604 40.20 49.06 -1.91
C TYR A 604 41.25 47.90 -1.94
N SER A 605 41.03 46.68 -2.47
CA SER A 605 39.90 45.93 -3.12
C SER A 605 40.31 44.43 -3.33
N PHE A 606 39.61 43.43 -3.92
CA PHE A 606 38.34 43.30 -4.68
C PHE A 606 37.87 41.80 -4.77
N PHE A 607 36.57 41.49 -4.61
CA PHE A 607 35.82 40.24 -4.99
C PHE A 607 36.29 38.84 -4.46
N GLY A 608 35.43 37.80 -4.34
CA GLY A 608 34.02 37.61 -4.77
C GLY A 608 33.15 36.76 -3.82
N PHE A 609 31.97 36.30 -4.30
CA PHE A 609 30.81 35.80 -3.51
C PHE A 609 30.74 34.24 -3.49
N ARG A 610 30.05 33.50 -2.57
CA ARG A 610 28.65 33.54 -2.05
C ARG A 610 27.60 33.31 -3.16
N PRO A 611 26.46 32.59 -2.93
CA PRO A 611 25.49 32.73 -1.82
C PRO A 611 24.96 31.36 -1.27
N LEU A 612 23.91 31.20 -0.42
CA LEU A 612 23.31 31.98 0.70
C LEU A 612 22.45 31.04 1.58
N SER A 613 22.54 31.15 2.90
CA SER A 613 21.41 31.06 3.83
C SER A 613 21.82 31.75 5.14
N ASN A 614 20.93 32.53 5.76
CA ASN A 614 21.19 33.22 7.03
C ASN A 614 19.91 33.83 7.65
N THR A 615 19.99 34.17 8.94
CA THR A 615 19.07 35.00 9.75
C THR A 615 17.73 34.36 10.18
N ASN A 616 17.28 34.47 11.45
CA ASN A 616 17.95 35.11 12.60
C ASN A 616 17.49 34.69 14.02
N GLU A 617 18.44 34.80 14.96
CA GLU A 617 18.29 35.29 16.36
C GLU A 617 17.40 34.53 17.39
N LEU A 618 18.01 33.47 17.94
CA LEU A 618 18.22 33.19 19.38
C LEU A 618 18.36 34.45 20.31
N PRO A 619 18.45 34.32 21.67
CA PRO A 619 17.52 33.72 22.65
C PRO A 619 17.41 34.63 23.93
N THR A 620 16.91 34.13 25.08
CA THR A 620 17.58 34.14 26.43
C THR A 620 16.65 34.07 27.67
N ASN A 621 17.00 33.18 28.61
CA ASN A 621 17.16 33.35 30.09
C ASN A 621 16.11 34.07 30.97
N SER A 622 15.85 33.70 32.24
CA SER A 622 16.11 32.47 33.05
C SER A 622 15.22 32.52 34.36
N PRO A 623 15.56 32.09 35.60
CA PRO A 623 14.68 31.16 36.35
C PRO A 623 14.14 31.67 37.71
N ASN A 624 13.11 30.98 38.28
CA ASN A 624 12.97 30.64 39.72
C ASN A 624 11.62 29.94 40.05
N SER A 625 11.57 29.24 41.20
CA SER A 625 10.42 28.49 41.81
C SER A 625 9.77 27.41 40.94
N ALA A 626 9.70 26.11 41.27
CA ALA A 626 9.74 25.32 42.53
C ALA A 626 8.41 25.24 43.32
N HIS A 627 7.91 24.00 43.47
CA HIS A 627 6.58 23.57 43.96
C HIS A 627 5.41 24.02 43.07
N GLY A 628 4.28 23.31 42.97
CA GLY A 628 3.89 22.04 43.60
C GLY A 628 2.82 21.32 42.76
N SER A 629 2.22 20.25 43.28
CA SER A 629 1.26 19.41 42.56
C SER A 629 -0.21 19.89 42.67
N ASP A 630 -1.05 19.25 41.85
CA ASP A 630 -2.49 18.99 42.05
C ASP A 630 -3.57 19.99 41.56
N GLU A 631 -4.70 19.36 41.20
CA GLU A 631 -6.10 19.82 41.09
C GLU A 631 -6.54 20.92 40.11
N SER A 632 -7.14 20.44 39.01
CA SER A 632 -8.43 20.90 38.44
C SER A 632 -8.50 22.24 37.67
N GLY A 633 -8.97 22.15 36.42
CA GLY A 633 -9.28 23.30 35.57
C GLY A 633 -10.40 22.97 34.58
N ASN A 634 -11.64 23.29 34.94
CA ASN A 634 -12.82 23.13 34.08
C ASN A 634 -13.12 24.44 33.32
N PHE A 635 -14.16 24.46 32.47
CA PHE A 635 -14.72 25.64 31.75
C PHE A 635 -13.95 26.12 30.49
N MET A 636 -14.58 26.54 29.38
CA MET A 636 -16.02 26.62 28.99
C MET A 636 -16.25 26.21 27.53
N TYR A 637 -17.46 25.70 27.23
CA TYR A 637 -18.02 25.70 25.87
C TYR A 637 -18.39 27.14 25.43
N MET A 638 -17.93 27.58 24.26
CA MET A 638 -18.57 28.71 23.55
C MET A 638 -19.75 28.20 22.73
N LYS A 639 -20.96 28.64 23.10
CA LYS A 639 -22.21 28.28 22.42
C LYS A 639 -22.52 29.29 21.31
N ALA A 640 -22.20 28.95 20.06
CA ALA A 640 -22.56 29.78 18.91
C ALA A 640 -24.07 30.03 18.85
N GLN A 641 -24.46 31.27 18.58
CA GLN A 641 -25.84 31.75 18.77
C GLN A 641 -26.58 31.86 17.43
N ARG A 642 -27.86 31.46 17.41
CA ARG A 642 -28.74 31.51 16.22
C ARG A 642 -28.92 32.94 15.69
N SER A 643 -28.97 33.10 14.37
CA SER A 643 -29.73 34.17 13.71
C SER A 643 -31.18 33.69 13.42
N PRO A 644 -32.20 34.57 13.41
CA PRO A 644 -33.60 34.18 13.20
C PRO A 644 -34.26 34.77 11.92
N MET A 645 -35.20 34.01 11.35
CA MET A 645 -36.50 34.38 10.72
C MET A 645 -36.88 33.27 9.69
N ASP A 646 -37.97 32.50 9.82
CA ASP A 646 -39.42 32.81 9.89
C ASP A 646 -40.07 32.97 8.49
N ILE A 647 -41.12 32.23 8.07
CA ILE A 647 -41.83 31.04 8.59
C ILE A 647 -42.42 30.23 7.36
N PRO A 648 -43.21 29.12 7.48
CA PRO A 648 -43.21 28.05 6.46
C PRO A 648 -44.43 27.99 5.51
N ARG A 649 -44.36 27.10 4.51
CA ARG A 649 -45.53 26.43 3.90
C ARG A 649 -45.25 24.95 3.64
N ALA A 650 -46.23 24.09 3.95
CA ALA A 650 -46.17 22.65 3.73
C ALA A 650 -47.23 22.21 2.71
N SER A 651 -46.75 21.73 1.55
CA SER A 651 -47.48 20.99 0.50
C SER A 651 -46.44 20.70 -0.60
N SER A 652 -46.27 19.49 -1.13
CA SER A 652 -47.20 18.35 -1.19
C SER A 652 -46.49 16.99 -1.05
N LEU A 653 -47.14 16.05 -0.35
CA LEU A 653 -46.88 14.62 -0.56
C LEU A 653 -47.64 14.17 -1.83
N SER A 654 -46.90 13.79 -2.88
CA SER A 654 -47.48 13.14 -4.07
C SER A 654 -47.60 11.63 -3.83
N TYR A 655 -48.74 11.22 -3.30
CA TYR A 655 -49.10 9.81 -3.14
C TYR A 655 -49.48 9.23 -4.52
N ASP A 656 -48.76 8.21 -5.00
CA ASP A 656 -49.17 7.42 -6.17
C ASP A 656 -50.07 6.25 -5.73
N PRO A 657 -51.35 6.22 -6.15
CA PRO A 657 -52.28 5.15 -5.77
C PRO A 657 -52.25 3.91 -6.70
N TYR A 658 -51.34 3.81 -7.67
CA TYR A 658 -51.40 2.77 -8.72
C TYR A 658 -50.37 1.63 -8.64
N SER A 659 -49.40 1.66 -7.73
CA SER A 659 -48.32 0.65 -7.61
C SER A 659 -48.76 -0.70 -6.97
N ARG A 660 -49.94 -1.25 -7.34
CA ARG A 660 -50.35 -2.61 -6.96
C ARG A 660 -51.16 -3.36 -8.03
N ARG A 661 -50.44 -4.15 -8.84
CA ARG A 661 -50.76 -5.49 -9.40
C ARG A 661 -49.53 -5.95 -10.21
N SER A 662 -49.09 -7.20 -10.20
CA SER A 662 -49.80 -8.45 -9.87
C SER A 662 -48.92 -9.45 -9.11
N PHE A 663 -49.51 -10.24 -8.20
CA PHE A 663 -48.97 -11.51 -7.72
C PHE A 663 -50.09 -12.56 -7.76
N VAL A 664 -49.94 -13.54 -8.65
CA VAL A 664 -50.78 -14.72 -8.93
C VAL A 664 -49.86 -15.67 -9.73
N GLU A 665 -49.69 -16.97 -9.46
CA GLU A 665 -49.94 -17.80 -8.27
C GLU A 665 -48.66 -17.90 -7.39
N ALA A 666 -48.65 -18.07 -6.07
CA ALA A 666 -49.36 -19.02 -5.20
C ALA A 666 -48.87 -20.49 -5.31
N ASN A 667 -47.83 -20.83 -4.53
CA ASN A 667 -47.77 -22.11 -3.83
C ASN A 667 -47.10 -21.93 -2.46
N GLU A 668 -47.44 -22.76 -1.47
CA GLU A 668 -47.17 -22.52 -0.05
C GLU A 668 -46.00 -23.37 0.49
N ASP A 669 -45.05 -22.74 1.20
CA ASP A 669 -44.52 -23.24 2.50
C ASP A 669 -43.49 -22.27 3.12
N SER A 670 -43.89 -21.47 4.12
CA SER A 670 -42.97 -20.89 5.11
C SER A 670 -43.73 -20.44 6.37
N GLY A 671 -43.53 -21.17 7.47
CA GLY A 671 -44.33 -21.02 8.70
C GLY A 671 -43.89 -19.88 9.62
N TYR A 672 -44.13 -18.63 9.23
CA TYR A 672 -43.86 -17.45 10.07
C TYR A 672 -45.13 -16.84 10.67
N SER A 673 -45.33 -17.03 11.99
CA SER A 673 -46.40 -16.38 12.75
C SER A 673 -45.86 -15.21 13.59
N PHE A 674 -46.00 -13.98 13.10
CA PHE A 674 -45.65 -12.77 13.85
C PHE A 674 -46.78 -12.32 14.78
N THR A 675 -46.53 -12.37 16.10
CA THR A 675 -47.47 -11.90 17.13
C THR A 675 -47.31 -10.40 17.38
N PHE A 676 -48.15 -9.58 16.76
CA PHE A 676 -48.26 -8.15 17.10
C PHE A 676 -48.78 -7.98 18.54
N SER A 677 -48.05 -7.20 19.34
CA SER A 677 -48.33 -6.98 20.76
C SER A 677 -48.88 -5.58 21.02
N ASP A 678 -50.02 -5.25 20.41
CA ASP A 678 -50.74 -3.99 20.65
C ASP A 678 -51.87 -4.16 21.70
N PRO A 679 -52.04 -3.22 22.65
CA PRO A 679 -53.06 -3.31 23.69
C PRO A 679 -54.45 -2.88 23.19
N GLU A 680 -55.36 -3.84 23.02
CA GLU A 680 -56.71 -3.60 22.52
C GLU A 680 -57.63 -2.88 23.55
N PRO A 681 -58.35 -1.81 23.17
CA PRO A 681 -59.36 -1.17 24.02
C PRO A 681 -60.65 -2.01 24.10
N THR A 682 -61.34 -1.96 25.24
CA THR A 682 -62.13 -3.13 25.70
C THR A 682 -63.64 -3.10 25.37
N TYR A 683 -64.16 -4.28 24.99
CA TYR A 683 -65.55 -4.80 25.10
C TYR A 683 -66.66 -4.29 24.13
N PRO A 684 -67.77 -5.05 23.89
CA PRO A 684 -68.06 -6.45 24.31
C PRO A 684 -68.68 -7.42 23.25
N SER A 685 -68.33 -8.71 23.40
CA SER A 685 -69.16 -9.93 23.23
C SER A 685 -69.86 -10.31 21.91
N SER A 686 -69.59 -11.54 21.41
CA SER A 686 -70.59 -12.64 21.43
C SER A 686 -70.04 -14.05 21.05
N ASN A 687 -70.18 -15.00 21.99
CA ASN A 687 -70.49 -16.45 21.90
C ASN A 687 -70.02 -17.38 20.73
N GLU A 688 -69.46 -18.54 21.15
CA GLU A 688 -69.54 -19.91 20.52
C GLU A 688 -68.78 -20.16 19.19
N LYS A 689 -68.28 -21.37 18.82
CA LYS A 689 -68.26 -22.73 19.46
C LYS A 689 -67.13 -23.66 18.91
N THR A 690 -66.49 -24.42 19.79
CA THR A 690 -65.88 -25.79 19.67
C THR A 690 -65.42 -26.43 18.32
N SER A 691 -64.15 -26.90 18.32
CA SER A 691 -63.68 -28.28 17.91
C SER A 691 -63.71 -28.70 16.42
N GLN A 692 -62.90 -29.65 15.87
CA GLN A 692 -61.86 -30.65 16.28
C GLN A 692 -60.80 -30.70 15.13
N THR A 693 -59.48 -30.92 15.28
CA THR A 693 -58.67 -32.04 15.83
C THR A 693 -58.61 -33.34 15.00
N GLN A 694 -57.52 -33.57 14.23
CA GLN A 694 -56.73 -34.83 14.27
C GLN A 694 -55.41 -34.80 13.45
N LEU A 695 -54.41 -35.58 13.88
CA LEU A 695 -53.14 -35.88 13.19
C LEU A 695 -53.22 -37.23 12.46
N THR A 696 -52.41 -37.46 11.42
CA THR A 696 -51.28 -38.45 11.46
C THR A 696 -50.42 -38.47 10.19
N THR A 697 -49.16 -38.92 10.36
CA THR A 697 -48.11 -39.05 9.34
C THR A 697 -48.03 -40.45 8.72
N ALA A 698 -47.50 -40.55 7.49
CA ALA A 698 -46.88 -41.77 6.96
C ALA A 698 -45.90 -41.48 5.81
N THR A 699 -44.64 -41.91 5.95
CA THR A 699 -43.66 -42.01 4.85
C THR A 699 -43.82 -43.35 4.11
N PRO A 700 -43.31 -43.47 2.87
CA PRO A 700 -42.43 -44.60 2.58
C PRO A 700 -41.18 -44.21 1.79
N GLN A 701 -40.20 -45.12 1.77
CA GLN A 701 -38.94 -45.01 1.02
C GLN A 701 -39.12 -45.44 -0.45
N PHE A 702 -38.29 -44.88 -1.34
CA PHE A 702 -37.35 -45.69 -2.12
C PHE A 702 -36.10 -44.86 -2.46
#